data_AF-A0AAD6RIV6-F1
#
_entry.id   AF-A0AAD6RIV6-F1
#
_cell.length_a   1.000
_cell.length_b   1.000
_cell.length_c   1.000
_cell.angle_alpha   90.00
_cell.angle_beta   90.00
_cell.angle_gamma   90.00
#
_symmetry.space_group_name_H-M   'P 1'
#
loop_
_entity.id
_entity.type
_entity.pdbx_description
1 polymer ?
#
loop_
_entity_poly.entity_id
_entity_poly.type
_entity_poly.pdbx_seq_one_letter_code
_entity_poly.pdbx_strand_id
1 'polypeptide(L)'
;MKGLIVLVVLSMLCRFGTSKECTNTPTQLSSHTFRYALLSSENETWKEEMYAHYHLTPTDDSAWANLLPRKILREEDEYSWAMMYRNLKSPLKSSGNFLKEVSLHNVRLDPSSIHWQAQQTNLEYLLMLDVDSLVWSFRKTAGLSTPGTAYGGWEAPNIELRGHFVGHYLSASAQMWASTHNDILEKQMSAVVSALSSCQEKMGSGYLSAFPSELFDRFEAIKPVWAPYYTIHKILAGLLDQYTFADNAQALKMVKWMVDYFYNRVRNVITNYSVERHYQSLNEETGGMNDVLYRLFSITGDPKHLVLAHLFDKPCFLGLLAVQAEDISGFHANTHIPIVIGAQMRYEITGDPLYKDIGTFFMDIVTSSHSYATGGTSVSEFWSDPKRLASTLQTENEESCTTYNMLKVSRHLFRWTKEMAYADYYERALTNGVLGIQRGTEPGVMIYMLPQHPGSSKGKSYHGWGTLYDTFWCCYGTGIESFSKLGDSIYFEEEGEAPGLYIIQYISSSLDWKSGQIMINQKVDPVVSSDPYLRVTFTFSPNEGSSQASTLNLRIPVWTHLDGATATINSQSLAIPAPGSFLSVNRKWSSGDKLSLQLPISLRTEAIQDDRHQYASIQAILYGPYLLAGHTSGDWNLKAGSADSLSDSITPIPASYNEQLVSFSQDSGNSTFVLTNSNQSITMEEHPKPGTDACLQATFRIVFNDSTSSKVLGINDVIDKSVMLEPFDLPGMLLVQQGKDSSLAVTNSAADDGSSIFRVVLGLDGKDGTVSLESGSQEGCYIYSGVNYKSGQSMKLSCKLGSSDPGFNQGASFVMNKGLSEYHPISFVAEGDKRNFLLAPLHSLRDEFYTIYFNFQA
;
A
#
# COMPACT_ATOMS: atom_id res chain seq x y z
N MET A 1 -10.64 -23.64 69.45
CA MET A 1 -9.16 -23.73 69.32
C MET A 1 -8.84 -24.26 67.93
N LYS A 2 -8.13 -23.44 67.15
CA LYS A 2 -7.12 -23.81 66.15
C LYS A 2 -7.40 -25.06 65.31
N GLY A 3 -7.77 -24.85 64.04
CA GLY A 3 -7.51 -25.82 62.97
C GLY A 3 -8.70 -26.23 62.13
N LEU A 4 -9.33 -25.32 61.38
CA LEU A 4 -10.07 -25.67 60.15
C LEU A 4 -10.44 -24.49 59.22
N ILE A 5 -9.67 -23.38 59.21
CA ILE A 5 -9.92 -22.24 58.29
C ILE A 5 -8.61 -21.77 57.64
N VAL A 6 -7.73 -22.71 57.27
CA VAL A 6 -6.48 -22.39 56.54
C VAL A 6 -6.32 -23.19 55.23
N LEU A 7 -7.15 -24.23 54.98
CA LEU A 7 -6.96 -25.08 53.79
C LEU A 7 -7.86 -24.77 52.59
N VAL A 8 -8.81 -23.84 52.69
CA VAL A 8 -9.74 -23.53 51.56
C VAL A 8 -9.41 -22.19 50.89
N VAL A 9 -8.64 -21.30 51.54
CA VAL A 9 -8.25 -20.00 50.95
C VAL A 9 -6.93 -20.06 50.17
N LEU A 10 -6.14 -21.14 50.31
CA LEU A 10 -4.88 -21.30 49.57
C LEU A 10 -5.01 -22.04 48.21
N SER A 11 -6.21 -22.48 47.80
CA SER A 11 -6.41 -23.13 46.49
C SER A 11 -7.06 -22.23 45.42
N MET A 12 -7.40 -20.98 45.75
CA MET A 12 -8.00 -20.01 44.82
C MET A 12 -7.05 -18.87 44.39
N LEU A 13 -5.76 -18.93 44.75
CA LEU A 13 -4.76 -17.91 44.38
C LEU A 13 -3.66 -18.41 43.41
N CYS A 14 -3.75 -19.65 42.92
CA CYS A 14 -2.84 -20.17 41.90
C CYS A 14 -3.62 -20.62 40.66
N ARG A 15 -4.05 -19.66 39.85
CA ARG A 15 -4.28 -19.77 38.39
C ARG A 15 -4.70 -18.40 37.82
N PHE A 16 -3.92 -17.37 38.12
CA PHE A 16 -3.67 -16.36 37.09
C PHE A 16 -2.60 -16.99 36.21
N GLY A 17 -2.98 -17.45 35.02
CA GLY A 17 -1.98 -17.72 33.99
C GLY A 17 -1.33 -16.39 33.68
N THR A 18 -0.13 -16.16 34.21
CA THR A 18 0.74 -15.08 33.72
C THR A 18 1.08 -15.45 32.28
N SER A 19 0.51 -14.70 31.33
CA SER A 19 0.89 -14.76 29.92
C SER A 19 2.40 -14.49 29.80
N LYS A 20 3.06 -15.27 28.95
CA LYS A 20 4.51 -15.32 28.81
C LYS A 20 4.98 -14.09 28.03
N GLU A 21 5.83 -13.24 28.61
CA GLU A 21 6.36 -12.07 27.92
C GLU A 21 7.47 -12.46 26.93
N CYS A 22 7.10 -12.70 25.66
CA CYS A 22 8.00 -12.49 24.52
C CYS A 22 8.13 -10.96 24.37
N THR A 23 8.94 -10.31 25.21
CA THR A 23 9.13 -8.85 25.13
C THR A 23 10.10 -8.53 24.00
N ASN A 24 9.64 -7.72 23.04
CA ASN A 24 10.60 -6.84 22.37
C ASN A 24 11.25 -5.97 23.47
N THR A 25 12.57 -5.77 23.43
CA THR A 25 13.25 -4.68 24.16
C THR A 25 12.39 -3.42 24.11
N PRO A 26 12.25 -2.64 25.21
CA PRO A 26 11.07 -1.85 25.57
C PRO A 26 10.17 -1.50 24.38
N THR A 27 8.88 -1.84 24.38
CA THR A 27 7.98 -1.75 23.18
C THR A 27 8.30 -0.61 22.21
N GLN A 28 8.45 0.63 22.69
CA GLN A 28 8.85 1.80 21.90
C GLN A 28 10.17 1.64 21.13
N LEU A 29 11.21 1.05 21.73
CA LEU A 29 12.47 0.72 21.09
C LEU A 29 12.35 -0.36 20.02
N SER A 30 11.22 -1.05 19.82
CA SER A 30 11.07 -1.87 18.61
C SER A 30 10.57 -1.08 17.39
N SER A 31 10.13 0.17 17.60
CA SER A 31 9.76 1.06 16.50
C SER A 31 10.99 1.58 15.76
N HIS A 32 11.00 1.45 14.43
CA HIS A 32 12.05 2.04 13.61
C HIS A 32 11.99 3.56 13.64
N THR A 33 10.78 4.13 13.59
CA THR A 33 10.55 5.58 13.72
C THR A 33 11.16 6.12 15.00
N PHE A 34 10.84 5.48 16.13
CA PHE A 34 11.35 5.90 17.44
C PHE A 34 12.87 5.75 17.53
N ARG A 35 13.43 4.65 17.03
CA ARG A 35 14.88 4.42 17.03
C ARG A 35 15.64 5.45 16.21
N TYR A 36 15.14 5.79 15.03
CA TYR A 36 15.75 6.82 14.21
C TYR A 36 15.79 8.16 14.95
N ALA A 37 14.68 8.55 15.58
CA ALA A 37 14.60 9.78 16.36
C ALA A 37 15.57 9.76 17.56
N LEU A 38 15.65 8.64 18.27
CA LEU A 38 16.55 8.47 19.42
C LEU A 38 18.03 8.55 19.01
N LEU A 39 18.43 7.82 17.97
CA LEU A 39 19.81 7.77 17.49
C LEU A 39 20.26 9.09 16.84
N SER A 40 19.34 9.80 16.19
CA SER A 40 19.62 11.09 15.54
C SER A 40 19.60 12.28 16.51
N SER A 41 19.11 12.10 17.74
CA SER A 41 19.05 13.16 18.75
C SER A 41 20.42 13.54 19.29
N GLU A 42 20.61 14.81 19.64
CA GLU A 42 21.78 15.29 20.38
C GLU A 42 21.58 15.22 21.92
N ASN A 43 20.39 14.84 22.38
CA ASN A 43 20.06 14.74 23.80
C ASN A 43 20.56 13.42 24.40
N GLU A 44 21.79 13.43 24.91
CA GLU A 44 22.43 12.25 25.52
C GLU A 44 21.69 11.74 26.77
N THR A 45 21.08 12.62 27.56
CA THR A 45 20.29 12.20 28.74
C THR A 45 19.07 11.37 28.31
N TRP A 46 18.37 11.77 27.24
CA TRP A 46 17.25 10.99 26.72
C TRP A 46 17.70 9.62 26.21
N LYS A 47 18.85 9.54 25.53
CA LYS A 47 19.44 8.26 25.11
C LYS A 47 19.78 7.38 26.31
N GLU A 48 20.46 7.93 27.31
CA GLU A 48 20.82 7.21 28.53
C GLU A 48 19.58 6.69 29.27
N GLU A 49 18.54 7.52 29.43
CA GLU A 49 17.28 7.13 30.05
C GLU A 49 16.60 6.00 29.28
N MET A 50 16.46 6.12 27.95
CA MET A 50 15.82 5.08 27.14
C MET A 50 16.62 3.76 27.16
N TYR A 51 17.95 3.83 27.11
CA TYR A 51 18.79 2.63 27.15
C TYR A 51 18.99 2.06 28.56
N ALA A 52 18.74 2.81 29.64
CA ALA A 52 18.71 2.26 30.99
C ALA A 52 17.58 1.22 31.15
N HIS A 53 16.50 1.37 30.38
CA HIS A 53 15.40 0.40 30.28
C HIS A 53 15.68 -0.76 29.33
N TYR A 54 16.86 -0.81 28.69
CA TYR A 54 17.28 -1.89 27.80
C TYR A 54 17.75 -3.11 28.59
N HIS A 55 16.85 -3.67 29.39
CA HIS A 55 17.03 -4.93 30.09
C HIS A 55 15.75 -5.74 29.92
N LEU A 56 15.91 -7.00 29.48
CA LEU A 56 14.78 -7.92 29.44
C LEU A 56 14.37 -8.24 30.89
N THR A 57 13.11 -8.03 31.25
CA THR A 57 12.55 -8.56 32.48
C THR A 57 12.69 -10.08 32.43
N PRO A 58 13.35 -10.74 33.41
CA PRO A 58 13.46 -12.20 33.40
C PRO A 58 12.06 -12.80 33.55
N THR A 59 11.55 -13.48 32.52
CA THR A 59 10.36 -14.33 32.65
C THR A 59 10.74 -15.80 32.58
N ASP A 60 9.98 -16.62 33.31
CA ASP A 60 10.23 -18.05 33.50
C ASP A 60 9.98 -18.85 32.20
N ASP A 61 10.98 -18.85 31.31
CA ASP A 61 10.97 -19.50 29.99
C ASP A 61 10.99 -21.04 30.01
N SER A 62 10.94 -21.65 31.20
CA SER A 62 10.90 -23.11 31.38
C SER A 62 9.73 -23.79 30.63
N ALA A 63 8.68 -23.03 30.31
CA ALA A 63 7.49 -23.53 29.65
C ALA A 63 7.65 -23.75 28.13
N TRP A 64 8.53 -23.01 27.42
CA TRP A 64 8.80 -23.24 26.00
C TRP A 64 9.86 -24.32 25.77
N ALA A 65 10.84 -24.42 26.68
CA ALA A 65 11.87 -25.46 26.66
C ALA A 65 11.31 -26.90 26.78
N ASN A 66 10.07 -27.07 27.25
CA ASN A 66 9.39 -28.36 27.32
C ASN A 66 8.70 -28.78 26.01
N LEU A 67 8.54 -27.86 25.04
CA LEU A 67 8.03 -28.16 23.69
C LEU A 67 9.17 -28.52 22.71
N LEU A 68 10.43 -28.33 23.14
CA LEU A 68 11.60 -28.82 22.42
C LEU A 68 11.88 -30.28 22.83
N PRO A 69 12.16 -31.19 21.88
CA PRO A 69 12.77 -32.47 22.23
C PRO A 69 14.12 -32.19 22.91
N ARG A 70 14.26 -32.54 24.19
CA ARG A 70 15.42 -32.22 25.07
C ARG A 70 16.78 -32.85 24.65
N LYS A 71 17.05 -33.12 23.37
CA LYS A 71 18.25 -33.83 22.88
C LYS A 71 18.67 -33.44 21.44
N ILE A 72 19.07 -32.19 21.16
CA ILE A 72 19.27 -31.75 19.76
C ILE A 72 20.72 -31.36 19.39
N LEU A 73 21.69 -31.28 20.31
CA LEU A 73 22.96 -30.62 19.99
C LEU A 73 24.23 -31.42 20.28
N ARG A 74 24.23 -32.75 20.08
CA ARG A 74 25.48 -33.52 19.85
C ARG A 74 25.70 -33.72 18.34
N GLU A 75 26.95 -33.91 17.89
CA GLU A 75 27.27 -34.30 16.51
C GLU A 75 26.48 -35.56 16.06
N GLU A 76 26.21 -36.48 16.99
CA GLU A 76 25.37 -37.66 16.77
C GLU A 76 23.88 -37.31 16.55
N ASP A 77 23.39 -36.21 17.15
CA ASP A 77 22.02 -35.70 16.99
C ASP A 77 21.85 -34.93 15.69
N GLU A 78 22.88 -34.25 15.18
CA GLU A 78 22.90 -33.69 13.82
C GLU A 78 22.82 -34.81 12.78
N TYR A 79 23.50 -35.94 13.03
CA TYR A 79 23.38 -37.14 12.20
C TYR A 79 21.98 -37.77 12.31
N SER A 80 21.35 -37.76 13.49
CA SER A 80 19.98 -38.22 13.74
C SER A 80 18.92 -37.33 13.07
N TRP A 81 19.04 -36.00 13.16
CA TRP A 81 18.21 -35.03 12.44
C TRP A 81 18.41 -35.12 10.93
N ALA A 82 19.66 -35.22 10.47
CA ALA A 82 19.99 -35.46 9.07
C ALA A 82 19.51 -36.83 8.57
N MET A 83 19.40 -37.86 9.43
CA MET A 83 18.80 -39.16 9.10
C MET A 83 17.27 -39.11 9.07
N MET A 84 16.62 -38.45 10.03
CA MET A 84 15.18 -38.20 10.04
C MET A 84 14.75 -37.40 8.79
N TYR A 85 15.56 -36.43 8.38
CA TYR A 85 15.35 -35.66 7.15
C TYR A 85 15.86 -36.35 5.87
N ARG A 86 16.85 -37.26 5.94
CA ARG A 86 17.18 -38.13 4.80
C ARG A 86 16.02 -39.06 4.46
N ASN A 87 15.20 -39.44 5.43
CA ASN A 87 13.95 -40.16 5.18
C ASN A 87 12.88 -39.25 4.55
N LEU A 88 12.87 -37.94 4.84
CA LEU A 88 12.10 -36.92 4.09
C LEU A 88 12.66 -36.66 2.67
N LYS A 89 13.89 -37.11 2.36
CA LYS A 89 14.54 -37.03 1.04
C LYS A 89 14.25 -38.20 0.09
N SER A 90 13.36 -39.16 0.41
CA SER A 90 12.65 -39.86 -0.68
C SER A 90 12.02 -38.77 -1.55
N PRO A 91 12.09 -38.87 -2.89
CA PRO A 91 12.02 -37.70 -3.77
C PRO A 91 10.90 -36.79 -3.28
N LEU A 92 11.28 -35.57 -2.87
CA LEU A 92 10.36 -34.50 -2.50
C LEU A 92 9.41 -34.26 -3.68
N LYS A 93 8.41 -35.13 -3.85
CA LYS A 93 7.09 -34.71 -4.28
C LYS A 93 6.68 -33.78 -3.16
N SER A 94 6.50 -32.50 -3.48
CA SER A 94 5.93 -31.53 -2.54
C SER A 94 4.77 -32.22 -1.82
N SER A 95 4.82 -32.26 -0.49
CA SER A 95 3.82 -32.97 0.30
C SER A 95 2.43 -32.33 0.17
N GLY A 96 2.31 -31.16 -0.46
CA GLY A 96 1.07 -30.57 -0.94
C GLY A 96 1.05 -30.34 -2.45
N ASN A 97 -0.13 -30.54 -3.05
CA ASN A 97 -0.46 -30.13 -4.42
C ASN A 97 -0.68 -28.60 -4.44
N PHE A 98 0.38 -27.82 -4.18
CA PHE A 98 0.31 -26.36 -4.14
C PHE A 98 0.28 -25.76 -5.53
N LEU A 99 -0.43 -24.64 -5.69
CA LEU A 99 -0.31 -23.85 -6.91
C LEU A 99 1.11 -23.30 -7.05
N LYS A 100 1.61 -23.36 -8.28
CA LYS A 100 2.86 -22.77 -8.70
C LYS A 100 2.66 -21.32 -9.10
N GLU A 101 3.67 -20.53 -8.85
CA GLU A 101 3.69 -19.12 -9.20
C GLU A 101 4.08 -19.00 -10.67
N VAL A 102 3.35 -18.15 -11.41
CA VAL A 102 3.76 -17.83 -12.78
C VAL A 102 4.93 -16.85 -12.73
N SER A 103 5.97 -17.13 -13.52
CA SER A 103 7.16 -16.26 -13.57
C SER A 103 6.81 -14.85 -14.04
N LEU A 104 7.37 -13.84 -13.38
CA LEU A 104 7.28 -12.42 -13.78
C LEU A 104 7.80 -12.18 -15.21
N HIS A 105 8.74 -13.00 -15.69
CA HIS A 105 9.21 -12.96 -17.08
C HIS A 105 8.11 -13.17 -18.12
N ASN A 106 7.04 -13.86 -17.72
CA ASN A 106 5.96 -14.24 -18.63
C ASN A 106 4.76 -13.30 -18.54
N VAL A 107 4.75 -12.30 -17.65
CA VAL A 107 3.59 -11.40 -17.43
C VAL A 107 3.95 -9.96 -17.78
N ARG A 108 3.21 -9.34 -18.70
CA ARG A 108 3.40 -7.92 -19.05
C ARG A 108 2.12 -7.14 -18.76
N LEU A 109 2.23 -6.09 -17.95
CA LEU A 109 1.10 -5.20 -17.66
C LEU A 109 0.76 -4.36 -18.89
N ASP A 110 -0.53 -4.14 -19.15
CA ASP A 110 -1.00 -3.31 -20.26
C ASP A 110 -0.69 -1.82 -19.98
N PRO A 111 -0.09 -1.08 -20.93
CA PRO A 111 0.23 0.34 -20.77
C PRO A 111 -0.95 1.25 -20.41
N SER A 112 -2.19 0.85 -20.69
CA SER A 112 -3.37 1.61 -20.33
C SER A 112 -3.80 1.41 -18.87
N SER A 113 -3.12 0.57 -18.09
CA SER A 113 -3.49 0.25 -16.71
C SER A 113 -2.73 1.11 -15.69
N ILE A 114 -3.39 1.44 -14.58
CA ILE A 114 -2.76 2.14 -13.45
C ILE A 114 -1.58 1.36 -12.85
N HIS A 115 -1.63 0.02 -12.91
CA HIS A 115 -0.58 -0.87 -12.44
C HIS A 115 0.68 -0.72 -13.28
N TRP A 116 0.55 -0.63 -14.61
CA TRP A 116 1.69 -0.36 -15.48
C TRP A 116 2.28 1.02 -15.20
N GLN A 117 1.45 2.06 -15.05
CA GLN A 117 1.94 3.41 -14.73
C GLN A 117 2.72 3.43 -13.41
N ALA A 118 2.21 2.78 -12.37
CA ALA A 118 2.89 2.69 -11.07
C ALA A 118 4.21 1.91 -11.16
N GLN A 119 4.24 0.82 -11.95
CA GLN A 119 5.46 0.07 -12.26
C GLN A 119 6.50 0.96 -12.98
N GLN A 120 6.09 1.75 -13.98
CA GLN A 120 7.01 2.64 -14.70
C GLN A 120 7.54 3.77 -13.83
N THR A 121 6.69 4.41 -13.02
CA THR A 121 7.13 5.44 -12.07
C THR A 121 8.15 4.88 -11.06
N ASN A 122 8.02 3.62 -10.65
CA ASN A 122 9.02 2.97 -9.82
C ASN A 122 10.29 2.60 -10.60
N LEU A 123 10.17 2.16 -11.86
CA LEU A 123 11.32 1.88 -12.73
C LEU A 123 12.17 3.13 -12.92
N GLU A 124 11.54 4.27 -13.18
CA GLU A 124 12.21 5.57 -13.27
C GLU A 124 13.01 5.88 -11.99
N TYR A 125 12.43 5.64 -10.81
CA TYR A 125 13.14 5.84 -9.55
C TYR A 125 14.34 4.90 -9.38
N LEU A 126 14.18 3.60 -9.69
CA LEU A 126 15.29 2.64 -9.60
C LEU A 126 16.46 3.01 -10.52
N LEU A 127 16.17 3.60 -11.68
CA LEU A 127 17.19 4.06 -12.64
C LEU A 127 17.89 5.36 -12.21
N MET A 128 17.25 6.17 -11.36
CA MET A 128 17.84 7.41 -10.80
C MET A 128 18.89 7.14 -9.71
N LEU A 129 18.86 5.98 -9.08
CA LEU A 129 19.77 5.65 -7.99
C LEU A 129 21.16 5.29 -8.52
N ASP A 130 22.18 6.00 -8.03
CA ASP A 130 23.56 5.84 -8.46
C ASP A 130 24.20 4.61 -7.79
N VAL A 131 24.83 3.75 -8.60
CA VAL A 131 25.46 2.50 -8.14
C VAL A 131 26.53 2.78 -7.09
N ASP A 132 27.35 3.81 -7.30
CA ASP A 132 28.46 4.14 -6.41
C ASP A 132 27.97 4.65 -5.05
N SER A 133 26.90 5.45 -5.06
CA SER A 133 26.20 5.98 -3.88
C SER A 133 25.48 4.87 -3.10
N LEU A 134 24.82 3.92 -3.79
CA LEU A 134 24.19 2.75 -3.17
C LEU A 134 25.20 1.91 -2.37
N VAL A 135 26.36 1.60 -2.96
CA VAL A 135 27.36 0.71 -2.32
C VAL A 135 28.39 1.46 -1.46
N TRP A 136 28.21 2.76 -1.27
CA TRP A 136 29.19 3.64 -0.61
C TRP A 136 29.56 3.14 0.79
N SER A 137 28.57 2.84 1.64
CA SER A 137 28.77 2.40 3.03
C SER A 137 29.38 0.99 3.12
N PHE A 138 29.10 0.13 2.14
CA PHE A 138 29.73 -1.20 2.02
C PHE A 138 31.22 -1.08 1.70
N ARG A 139 31.57 -0.23 0.72
CA ARG A 139 32.96 0.03 0.36
C ARG A 139 33.73 0.66 1.52
N LYS A 140 33.10 1.61 2.23
CA LYS A 140 33.69 2.21 3.42
C LYS A 140 34.02 1.16 4.49
N THR A 141 33.08 0.26 4.78
CA THR A 141 33.26 -0.82 5.74
C THR A 141 34.34 -1.82 5.32
N ALA A 142 34.45 -2.13 4.02
CA ALA A 142 35.48 -3.01 3.48
C ALA A 142 36.87 -2.35 3.33
N GLY A 143 37.01 -1.05 3.61
CA GLY A 143 38.25 -0.31 3.41
C GLY A 143 38.62 -0.11 1.93
N LEU A 144 37.61 -0.03 1.06
CA LEU A 144 37.76 0.29 -0.36
C LEU A 144 37.54 1.79 -0.63
N SER A 145 37.93 2.26 -1.82
CA SER A 145 37.61 3.61 -2.30
C SER A 145 36.10 3.80 -2.38
N THR A 146 35.59 4.97 -2.00
CA THR A 146 34.14 5.28 -1.94
C THR A 146 33.79 6.41 -2.92
N PRO A 147 33.78 6.16 -4.24
CA PRO A 147 33.22 7.13 -5.20
C PRO A 147 31.72 7.34 -4.93
N GLY A 148 31.16 8.44 -5.44
CA GLY A 148 29.78 8.84 -5.17
C GLY A 148 29.62 9.54 -3.81
N THR A 149 28.36 9.77 -3.41
CA THR A 149 27.99 10.38 -2.12
C THR A 149 27.10 9.43 -1.35
N ALA A 150 27.31 9.29 -0.05
CA ALA A 150 26.43 8.48 0.78
C ALA A 150 25.02 9.07 0.77
N TYR A 151 24.01 8.21 0.66
CA TYR A 151 22.61 8.60 0.81
C TYR A 151 22.28 9.05 2.23
N GLY A 152 21.22 9.86 2.37
CA GLY A 152 20.73 10.37 3.64
C GLY A 152 19.76 9.42 4.34
N GLY A 153 18.98 9.97 5.28
CA GLY A 153 17.93 9.23 5.99
C GLY A 153 18.47 8.01 6.72
N TRP A 154 17.77 6.88 6.61
CA TRP A 154 18.16 5.64 7.29
C TRP A 154 19.37 4.92 6.65
N GLU A 155 19.81 5.38 5.47
CA GLU A 155 21.04 4.93 4.80
C GLU A 155 22.27 5.78 5.15
N ALA A 156 22.11 6.83 5.95
CA ALA A 156 23.21 7.72 6.31
C ALA A 156 24.37 6.96 7.00
N PRO A 157 25.64 7.34 6.76
CA PRO A 157 26.80 6.57 7.22
C PRO A 157 26.90 6.31 8.72
N ASN A 158 26.28 7.15 9.54
CA ASN A 158 26.24 7.07 10.99
C ASN A 158 25.02 6.30 11.55
N ILE A 159 24.09 5.88 10.69
CA ILE A 159 22.88 5.16 11.09
C ILE A 159 23.15 3.65 11.13
N GLU A 160 22.73 2.99 12.21
CA GLU A 160 23.00 1.56 12.43
C GLU A 160 22.22 0.63 11.48
N LEU A 161 21.11 1.08 10.88
CA LEU A 161 20.30 0.29 9.94
C LEU A 161 20.82 0.30 8.49
N ARG A 162 21.77 1.20 8.15
CA ARG A 162 22.28 1.42 6.79
C ARG A 162 22.65 0.12 6.07
N GLY A 163 22.48 0.10 4.75
CA GLY A 163 22.60 -1.06 3.87
C GLY A 163 21.30 -1.85 3.69
N HIS A 164 20.26 -1.59 4.49
CA HIS A 164 18.99 -2.29 4.38
C HIS A 164 18.27 -1.96 3.06
N PHE A 165 18.27 -0.69 2.64
CA PHE A 165 17.64 -0.27 1.40
C PHE A 165 18.38 -0.83 0.20
N VAL A 166 19.71 -0.96 0.27
CA VAL A 166 20.49 -1.61 -0.80
C VAL A 166 20.09 -3.08 -0.97
N GLY A 167 19.80 -3.78 0.14
CA GLY A 167 19.20 -5.11 0.08
C GLY A 167 17.85 -5.13 -0.63
N HIS A 168 16.96 -4.18 -0.31
CA HIS A 168 15.68 -4.02 -1.01
C HIS A 168 15.84 -3.66 -2.48
N TYR A 169 16.79 -2.79 -2.83
CA TYR A 169 17.10 -2.42 -4.22
C TYR A 169 17.52 -3.64 -5.05
N LEU A 170 18.30 -4.55 -4.48
CA LEU A 170 18.66 -5.81 -5.15
C LEU A 170 17.41 -6.66 -5.47
N SER A 171 16.48 -6.82 -4.53
CA SER A 171 15.21 -7.52 -4.78
C SER A 171 14.37 -6.79 -5.84
N ALA A 172 14.15 -5.49 -5.64
CA ALA A 172 13.29 -4.67 -6.48
C ALA A 172 13.80 -4.56 -7.91
N SER A 173 15.11 -4.44 -8.12
CA SER A 173 15.70 -4.38 -9.46
C SER A 173 15.62 -5.72 -10.19
N ALA A 174 15.84 -6.84 -9.51
CA ALA A 174 15.68 -8.18 -10.10
C ALA A 174 14.22 -8.46 -10.51
N GLN A 175 13.26 -8.12 -9.63
CA GLN A 175 11.84 -8.26 -9.91
C GLN A 175 11.38 -7.32 -11.04
N MET A 176 11.83 -6.06 -11.03
CA MET A 176 11.49 -5.09 -12.07
C MET A 176 12.07 -5.50 -13.43
N TRP A 177 13.31 -5.99 -13.46
CA TRP A 177 13.92 -6.50 -14.67
C TRP A 177 13.16 -7.71 -15.22
N ALA A 178 12.74 -8.65 -14.37
CA ALA A 178 11.89 -9.76 -14.81
C ALA A 178 10.54 -9.27 -15.38
N SER A 179 9.95 -8.24 -14.76
CA SER A 179 8.68 -7.65 -15.19
C SER A 179 8.75 -6.83 -16.49
N THR A 180 9.91 -6.25 -16.83
CA THR A 180 10.03 -5.23 -17.90
C THR A 180 11.08 -5.53 -18.97
N HIS A 181 12.06 -6.38 -18.66
CA HIS A 181 13.29 -6.58 -19.44
C HIS A 181 14.03 -5.28 -19.78
N ASN A 182 14.09 -4.33 -18.84
CA ASN A 182 14.84 -3.09 -19.04
C ASN A 182 16.37 -3.33 -18.99
N ASP A 183 17.05 -3.20 -20.13
CA ASP A 183 18.50 -3.41 -20.28
C ASP A 183 19.37 -2.43 -19.47
N ILE A 184 18.89 -1.22 -19.20
CA ILE A 184 19.65 -0.24 -18.41
C ILE A 184 19.67 -0.69 -16.94
N LEU A 185 18.51 -1.11 -16.43
CA LEU A 185 18.39 -1.63 -15.08
C LEU A 185 19.20 -2.91 -14.89
N GLU A 186 19.21 -3.83 -15.86
CA GLU A 186 20.02 -5.05 -15.84
C GLU A 186 21.50 -4.75 -15.61
N LYS A 187 22.04 -3.74 -16.31
CA LYS A 187 23.43 -3.29 -16.15
C LYS A 187 23.67 -2.67 -14.78
N GLN A 188 22.77 -1.82 -14.29
CA GLN A 188 22.90 -1.18 -12.98
C GLN A 188 22.85 -2.20 -11.84
N MET A 189 21.89 -3.11 -11.84
CA MET A 189 21.77 -4.12 -10.78
C MET A 189 22.97 -5.08 -10.77
N SER A 190 23.47 -5.47 -11.96
CA SER A 190 24.67 -6.30 -12.08
C SER A 190 25.93 -5.58 -11.58
N ALA A 191 26.02 -4.26 -11.79
CA ALA A 191 27.10 -3.43 -11.28
C ALA A 191 27.06 -3.33 -9.74
N VAL A 192 25.88 -3.21 -9.13
CA VAL A 192 25.71 -3.26 -7.67
C VAL A 192 26.19 -4.61 -7.12
N VAL A 193 25.75 -5.74 -7.69
CA VAL A 193 26.20 -7.08 -7.27
C VAL A 193 27.72 -7.20 -7.38
N SER A 194 28.31 -6.74 -8.48
CA SER A 194 29.76 -6.79 -8.70
C SER A 194 30.53 -5.96 -7.67
N ALA A 195 30.04 -4.76 -7.34
CA ALA A 195 30.64 -3.90 -6.33
C ALA A 195 30.54 -4.50 -4.92
N LEU A 196 29.40 -5.08 -4.57
CA LEU A 196 29.21 -5.79 -3.30
C LEU A 196 30.08 -7.06 -3.20
N SER A 197 30.24 -7.81 -4.29
CA SER A 197 31.15 -8.95 -4.37
C SER A 197 32.59 -8.52 -4.06
N SER A 198 33.02 -7.39 -4.63
CA SER A 198 34.36 -6.83 -4.39
C SER A 198 34.56 -6.47 -2.90
N CYS A 199 33.53 -5.93 -2.24
CA CYS A 199 33.53 -5.67 -0.81
C CYS A 199 33.66 -6.97 0.01
N GLN A 200 32.84 -7.99 -0.30
CA GLN A 200 32.86 -9.27 0.41
C GLN A 200 34.22 -9.99 0.25
N GLU A 201 34.79 -9.98 -0.96
CA GLU A 201 36.10 -10.54 -1.25
C GLU A 201 37.22 -9.82 -0.48
N LYS A 202 37.17 -8.49 -0.41
CA LYS A 202 38.13 -7.69 0.36
C LYS A 202 38.09 -8.00 1.86
N MET A 203 36.89 -8.25 2.40
CA MET A 203 36.71 -8.67 3.80
C MET A 203 37.24 -10.09 4.05
N GLY A 204 37.15 -10.98 3.05
CA GLY A 204 37.79 -12.30 3.04
C GLY A 204 37.20 -13.35 3.99
N SER A 205 36.17 -13.01 4.77
CA SER A 205 35.55 -13.89 5.77
C SER A 205 34.19 -14.46 5.36
N GLY A 206 33.61 -13.96 4.26
CA GLY A 206 32.22 -14.20 3.86
C GLY A 206 31.24 -13.15 4.39
N TYR A 207 31.69 -12.29 5.31
CA TYR A 207 30.90 -11.18 5.81
C TYR A 207 30.65 -10.11 4.73
N LEU A 208 29.41 -9.64 4.65
CA LEU A 208 29.00 -8.51 3.82
C LEU A 208 27.92 -7.71 4.54
N SER A 209 28.20 -6.44 4.82
CA SER A 209 27.26 -5.46 5.36
C SER A 209 27.80 -4.04 5.14
N ALA A 210 26.94 -3.03 5.26
CA ALA A 210 27.30 -1.62 5.28
C ALA A 210 27.83 -1.13 6.65
N PHE A 211 27.90 -2.02 7.64
CA PHE A 211 28.41 -1.76 8.99
C PHE A 211 29.38 -2.87 9.47
N PRO A 212 30.26 -2.58 10.44
CA PRO A 212 31.21 -3.56 10.97
C PRO A 212 30.50 -4.70 11.74
N SER A 213 31.14 -5.86 11.84
CA SER A 213 30.57 -7.04 12.51
C SER A 213 30.31 -6.86 14.01
N GLU A 214 30.85 -5.81 14.61
CA GLU A 214 30.66 -5.46 16.03
C GLU A 214 29.19 -5.22 16.40
N LEU A 215 28.34 -4.81 15.45
CA LEU A 215 26.90 -4.69 15.70
C LEU A 215 26.27 -6.06 16.05
N PHE A 216 26.77 -7.16 15.49
CA PHE A 216 26.33 -8.50 15.88
C PHE A 216 26.89 -8.92 17.22
N ASP A 217 28.10 -8.46 17.60
CA ASP A 217 28.63 -8.71 18.94
C ASP A 217 27.72 -8.07 20.01
N ARG A 218 27.21 -6.86 19.75
CA ARG A 218 26.20 -6.19 20.59
C ARG A 218 24.87 -6.93 20.62
N PHE A 219 24.36 -7.34 19.46
CA PHE A 219 23.11 -8.10 19.33
C PHE A 219 23.16 -9.38 20.18
N GLU A 220 24.21 -10.18 20.02
CA GLU A 220 24.41 -11.46 20.73
C GLU A 220 24.73 -11.25 22.22
N ALA A 221 25.31 -10.10 22.55
CA ALA A 221 25.50 -9.63 23.91
C ALA A 221 24.20 -9.08 24.56
N ILE A 222 23.07 -8.99 23.83
CA ILE A 222 21.82 -8.34 24.25
C ILE A 222 22.09 -6.92 24.76
N LYS A 223 22.89 -6.19 23.97
CA LYS A 223 23.15 -4.77 24.16
C LYS A 223 22.34 -3.97 23.15
N PRO A 224 22.05 -2.68 23.42
CA PRO A 224 21.38 -1.81 22.46
C PRO A 224 22.06 -1.90 21.10
N VAL A 225 21.31 -2.14 20.03
CA VAL A 225 21.77 -2.08 18.63
C VAL A 225 20.54 -2.08 17.72
N TRP A 226 20.60 -1.38 16.60
CA TRP A 226 19.47 -1.35 15.67
C TRP A 226 19.48 -2.52 14.67
N ALA A 227 18.66 -3.54 14.93
CA ALA A 227 18.21 -4.57 13.99
C ALA A 227 19.25 -5.07 12.93
N PRO A 228 20.46 -5.48 13.31
CA PRO A 228 21.50 -5.82 12.34
C PRO A 228 21.13 -7.07 11.51
N TYR A 229 20.39 -8.04 12.07
CA TYR A 229 19.91 -9.20 11.32
C TYR A 229 18.76 -8.86 10.35
N TYR A 230 17.95 -7.82 10.62
CA TYR A 230 16.99 -7.31 9.64
C TYR A 230 17.70 -6.83 8.38
N THR A 231 18.79 -6.07 8.52
CA THR A 231 19.57 -5.56 7.39
C THR A 231 20.21 -6.71 6.60
N ILE A 232 20.76 -7.71 7.29
CA ILE A 232 21.31 -8.90 6.65
C ILE A 232 20.25 -9.70 5.92
N HIS A 233 19.06 -9.84 6.49
CA HIS A 233 17.93 -10.46 5.80
C HIS A 233 17.67 -9.76 4.46
N LYS A 234 17.63 -8.42 4.40
CA LYS A 234 17.41 -7.71 3.11
C LYS A 234 18.52 -7.97 2.10
N ILE A 235 19.78 -7.96 2.54
CA ILE A 235 20.92 -8.23 1.65
C ILE A 235 20.88 -9.68 1.13
N LEU A 236 20.61 -10.66 2.00
CA LEU A 236 20.47 -12.06 1.61
C LEU A 236 19.29 -12.26 0.65
N ALA A 237 18.13 -11.67 0.95
CA ALA A 237 16.94 -11.78 0.11
C ALA A 237 17.18 -11.15 -1.25
N GLY A 238 17.77 -9.96 -1.30
CA GLY A 238 18.12 -9.27 -2.53
C GLY A 238 19.10 -10.04 -3.40
N LEU A 239 20.18 -10.57 -2.83
CA LEU A 239 21.13 -11.39 -3.60
C LEU A 239 20.50 -12.73 -4.04
N LEU A 240 19.61 -13.32 -3.24
CA LEU A 240 18.89 -14.54 -3.64
C LEU A 240 17.90 -14.26 -4.76
N ASP A 241 17.23 -13.10 -4.75
CA ASP A 241 16.32 -12.64 -5.79
C ASP A 241 17.08 -12.35 -7.10
N GLN A 242 18.30 -11.79 -7.03
CA GLN A 242 19.18 -11.63 -8.19
C GLN A 242 19.49 -12.98 -8.87
N TYR A 243 19.64 -14.06 -8.11
CA TYR A 243 19.76 -15.40 -8.67
C TYR A 243 18.41 -15.92 -9.19
N THR A 244 17.35 -15.82 -8.39
CA THR A 244 16.04 -16.43 -8.67
C THR A 244 15.36 -15.81 -9.90
N PHE A 245 15.51 -14.50 -10.07
CA PHE A 245 14.89 -13.77 -11.19
C PHE A 245 15.84 -13.53 -12.34
N ALA A 246 17.17 -13.43 -12.12
CA ALA A 246 18.13 -13.05 -13.15
C ALA A 246 19.29 -14.02 -13.36
N ASP A 247 19.21 -15.24 -12.82
CA ASP A 247 20.21 -16.30 -12.99
C ASP A 247 21.65 -15.84 -12.63
N ASN A 248 21.78 -14.85 -11.74
CA ASN A 248 23.06 -14.29 -11.34
C ASN A 248 23.81 -15.26 -10.40
N ALA A 249 24.67 -16.10 -10.99
CA ALA A 249 25.46 -17.08 -10.25
C ALA A 249 26.46 -16.47 -9.25
N GLN A 250 26.94 -15.25 -9.48
CA GLN A 250 27.80 -14.54 -8.54
C GLN A 250 27.02 -14.20 -7.26
N ALA A 251 25.79 -13.70 -7.40
CA ALA A 251 24.93 -13.40 -6.26
C ALA A 251 24.65 -14.66 -5.42
N LEU A 252 24.35 -15.80 -6.04
CA LEU A 252 24.17 -17.07 -5.30
C LEU A 252 25.43 -17.49 -4.53
N LYS A 253 26.62 -17.34 -5.13
CA LYS A 253 27.90 -17.61 -4.46
C LYS A 253 28.07 -16.71 -3.23
N MET A 254 27.76 -15.41 -3.36
CA MET A 254 27.84 -14.45 -2.27
C MET A 254 26.91 -14.83 -1.12
N VAL A 255 25.64 -15.16 -1.42
CA VAL A 255 24.63 -15.59 -0.43
C VAL A 255 25.11 -16.80 0.35
N LYS A 256 25.58 -17.85 -0.33
CA LYS A 256 26.09 -19.05 0.34
C LYS A 256 27.25 -18.74 1.28
N TRP A 257 28.17 -17.87 0.85
CA TRP A 257 29.31 -17.47 1.68
C TRP A 257 28.89 -16.64 2.90
N MET A 258 27.92 -15.74 2.74
CA MET A 258 27.32 -15.01 3.87
C MET A 258 26.63 -15.97 4.85
N VAL A 259 25.85 -16.93 4.36
CA VAL A 259 25.14 -17.89 5.20
C VAL A 259 26.11 -18.81 5.93
N ASP A 260 27.22 -19.24 5.32
CA ASP A 260 28.28 -19.96 6.02
C ASP A 260 28.89 -19.13 7.18
N TYR A 261 29.10 -17.82 6.98
CA TYR A 261 29.57 -16.92 8.04
C TYR A 261 28.57 -16.86 9.21
N PHE A 262 27.29 -16.59 8.92
CA PHE A 262 26.26 -16.47 9.97
C PHE A 262 25.91 -17.80 10.62
N TYR A 263 25.97 -18.91 9.90
CA TYR A 263 25.82 -20.25 10.46
C TYR A 263 26.88 -20.49 11.55
N ASN A 264 28.15 -20.28 11.22
CA ASN A 264 29.24 -20.46 12.19
C ASN A 264 29.11 -19.50 13.37
N ARG A 265 28.69 -18.27 13.12
CA ARG A 265 28.48 -17.26 14.16
C ARG A 265 27.38 -17.66 15.14
N VAL A 266 26.20 -18.02 14.66
CA VAL A 266 25.08 -18.50 15.51
C VAL A 266 25.48 -19.77 16.27
N ARG A 267 26.19 -20.71 15.62
CA ARG A 267 26.71 -21.91 16.29
C ARG A 267 27.68 -21.58 17.42
N ASN A 268 28.54 -20.57 17.24
CA ASN A 268 29.45 -20.10 18.28
C ASN A 268 28.69 -19.49 19.46
N VAL A 269 27.64 -18.70 19.22
CA VAL A 269 26.77 -18.16 20.28
C VAL A 269 26.15 -19.30 21.10
N ILE A 270 25.57 -20.29 20.43
CA ILE A 270 24.93 -21.43 21.07
C ILE A 270 25.95 -22.26 21.87
N THR A 271 27.14 -22.47 21.33
CA THR A 271 28.20 -23.28 21.97
C THR A 271 28.80 -22.57 23.17
N ASN A 272 29.04 -21.25 23.08
CA ASN A 272 29.67 -20.47 24.15
C ASN A 272 28.68 -20.04 25.23
N TYR A 273 27.40 -19.91 24.88
CA TYR A 273 26.34 -19.50 25.81
C TYR A 273 25.28 -20.60 25.91
N SER A 274 24.23 -20.54 25.07
CA SER A 274 23.19 -21.56 24.96
C SER A 274 22.26 -21.26 23.79
N VAL A 275 21.33 -22.18 23.48
CA VAL A 275 20.28 -21.93 22.48
C VAL A 275 19.26 -20.89 22.98
N GLU A 276 19.00 -20.87 24.28
CA GLU A 276 18.14 -19.87 24.92
C GLU A 276 18.75 -18.48 24.77
N ARG A 277 20.07 -18.34 24.91
CA ARG A 277 20.76 -17.06 24.68
C ARG A 277 20.54 -16.54 23.25
N HIS A 278 20.60 -17.44 22.26
CA HIS A 278 20.30 -17.09 20.86
C HIS A 278 18.85 -16.62 20.71
N TYR A 279 17.88 -17.35 21.24
CA TYR A 279 16.48 -16.90 21.15
C TYR A 279 16.18 -15.61 21.91
N GLN A 280 16.87 -15.36 23.01
CA GLN A 280 16.77 -14.09 23.74
C GLN A 280 17.29 -12.90 22.91
N SER A 281 18.35 -13.08 22.11
CA SER A 281 18.81 -12.00 21.24
C SER A 281 17.85 -11.72 20.08
N LEU A 282 17.02 -12.68 19.66
CA LEU A 282 15.96 -12.47 18.67
C LEU A 282 14.77 -11.60 19.15
N ASN A 283 14.82 -11.08 20.39
CA ASN A 283 13.94 -9.99 20.81
C ASN A 283 14.31 -8.66 20.13
N GLU A 284 15.53 -8.57 19.62
CA GLU A 284 15.90 -7.59 18.61
C GLU A 284 15.49 -8.10 17.22
N GLU A 285 15.03 -7.19 16.36
CA GLU A 285 14.41 -7.55 15.09
C GLU A 285 15.40 -8.23 14.12
N THR A 286 14.94 -9.33 13.53
CA THR A 286 15.70 -10.07 12.51
C THR A 286 15.06 -10.03 11.12
N GLY A 287 13.88 -9.43 10.97
CA GLY A 287 13.04 -9.62 9.79
C GLY A 287 12.82 -11.12 9.48
N GLY A 288 12.60 -11.45 8.19
CA GLY A 288 12.44 -12.81 7.68
C GLY A 288 13.75 -13.57 7.43
N MET A 289 14.67 -13.60 8.41
CA MET A 289 15.86 -14.46 8.31
C MET A 289 15.48 -15.93 8.11
N ASN A 290 14.43 -16.41 8.78
CA ASN A 290 13.92 -17.76 8.58
C ASN A 290 13.40 -17.96 7.14
N ASP A 291 12.58 -17.04 6.62
CA ASP A 291 12.07 -17.05 5.23
C ASP A 291 13.20 -17.21 4.20
N VAL A 292 14.16 -16.28 4.17
CA VAL A 292 15.23 -16.30 3.15
C VAL A 292 16.11 -17.56 3.23
N LEU A 293 16.34 -18.09 4.44
CA LEU A 293 17.15 -19.29 4.63
C LEU A 293 16.42 -20.57 4.21
N TYR A 294 15.10 -20.65 4.45
CA TYR A 294 14.25 -21.71 3.90
C TYR A 294 14.21 -21.66 2.37
N ARG A 295 14.04 -20.47 1.77
CA ARG A 295 14.13 -20.28 0.31
C ARG A 295 15.50 -20.70 -0.25
N LEU A 296 16.59 -20.36 0.44
CA LEU A 296 17.92 -20.78 0.02
C LEU A 296 18.08 -22.31 0.10
N PHE A 297 17.53 -22.94 1.14
CA PHE A 297 17.54 -24.41 1.26
C PHE A 297 16.81 -25.09 0.10
N SER A 298 15.66 -24.58 -0.36
CA SER A 298 14.95 -25.17 -1.49
C SER A 298 15.75 -25.12 -2.80
N ILE A 299 16.66 -24.15 -2.94
CA ILE A 299 17.57 -24.03 -4.08
C ILE A 299 18.81 -24.92 -3.93
N THR A 300 19.45 -24.96 -2.76
CA THR A 300 20.77 -25.62 -2.62
C THR A 300 20.70 -27.05 -2.07
N GLY A 301 19.64 -27.39 -1.35
CA GLY A 301 19.53 -28.65 -0.59
C GLY A 301 20.55 -28.82 0.54
N ASP A 302 21.26 -27.73 0.92
CA ASP A 302 22.29 -27.75 1.97
C ASP A 302 21.65 -27.73 3.37
N PRO A 303 21.82 -28.79 4.19
CA PRO A 303 21.18 -28.88 5.50
C PRO A 303 21.57 -27.75 6.46
N LYS A 304 22.72 -27.08 6.29
CA LYS A 304 23.09 -25.94 7.13
C LYS A 304 22.08 -24.79 7.00
N HIS A 305 21.59 -24.55 5.78
CA HIS A 305 20.62 -23.48 5.52
C HIS A 305 19.31 -23.77 6.25
N LEU A 306 18.85 -25.03 6.22
CA LEU A 306 17.65 -25.47 6.93
C LEU A 306 17.79 -25.32 8.45
N VAL A 307 18.92 -25.76 9.01
CA VAL A 307 19.19 -25.65 10.45
C VAL A 307 19.24 -24.19 10.88
N LEU A 308 19.91 -23.32 10.10
CA LEU A 308 19.94 -21.90 10.41
C LEU A 308 18.56 -21.27 10.32
N ALA A 309 17.76 -21.61 9.29
CA ALA A 309 16.39 -21.12 9.14
C ALA A 309 15.55 -21.42 10.39
N HIS A 310 15.63 -22.66 10.88
CA HIS A 310 14.93 -23.09 12.08
C HIS A 310 15.35 -22.31 13.33
N LEU A 311 16.64 -22.00 13.48
CA LEU A 311 17.14 -21.19 14.59
C LEU A 311 16.61 -19.74 14.55
N PHE A 312 16.03 -19.28 13.44
CA PHE A 312 15.37 -17.98 13.33
C PHE A 312 13.82 -18.05 13.41
N ASP A 313 13.21 -19.21 13.69
CA ASP A 313 11.74 -19.37 13.77
C ASP A 313 11.09 -18.64 14.98
N LYS A 314 11.84 -17.93 15.83
CA LYS A 314 11.38 -17.22 17.06
C LYS A 314 10.22 -17.95 17.79
N PRO A 315 10.51 -19.06 18.51
CA PRO A 315 9.48 -19.90 19.12
C PRO A 315 8.53 -19.19 20.09
N CYS A 316 8.96 -18.10 20.75
CA CYS A 316 8.08 -17.38 21.69
C CYS A 316 6.88 -16.72 21.01
N PHE A 317 7.04 -16.24 19.77
CA PHE A 317 5.94 -15.64 19.01
C PHE A 317 5.14 -16.70 18.25
N LEU A 318 5.81 -17.55 17.46
CA LEU A 318 5.11 -18.61 16.71
C LEU A 318 4.39 -19.60 17.63
N GLY A 319 4.89 -19.80 18.85
CA GLY A 319 4.25 -20.62 19.86
C GLY A 319 2.89 -20.09 20.30
N LEU A 320 2.68 -18.77 20.36
CA LEU A 320 1.37 -18.16 20.67
C LEU A 320 0.35 -18.52 19.58
N LEU A 321 0.78 -18.39 18.32
CA LEU A 321 -0.04 -18.76 17.16
C LEU A 321 -0.29 -20.26 17.08
N ALA A 322 0.69 -21.08 17.45
CA ALA A 322 0.59 -22.54 17.48
C ALA A 322 -0.46 -23.06 18.47
N VAL A 323 -0.65 -22.35 19.59
CA VAL A 323 -1.70 -22.66 20.58
C VAL A 323 -3.01 -21.90 20.32
N GLN A 324 -3.10 -21.22 19.18
CA GLN A 324 -4.25 -20.41 18.76
C GLN A 324 -4.65 -19.34 19.79
N ALA A 325 -3.67 -18.66 20.40
CA ALA A 325 -3.92 -17.54 21.30
C ALA A 325 -3.97 -16.22 20.52
N GLU A 326 -5.07 -15.48 20.68
CA GLU A 326 -5.27 -14.14 20.11
C GLU A 326 -4.58 -13.04 20.94
N ASP A 327 -3.26 -13.15 21.11
CA ASP A 327 -2.46 -12.27 21.99
C ASP A 327 -1.30 -11.63 21.22
N ILE A 328 -1.64 -10.87 20.17
CA ILE A 328 -0.67 -10.14 19.32
C ILE A 328 -0.62 -8.62 19.61
N SER A 329 -1.46 -8.12 20.51
CA SER A 329 -1.47 -6.70 20.90
C SER A 329 -0.11 -6.29 21.51
N GLY A 330 0.36 -5.09 21.18
CA GLY A 330 1.64 -4.55 21.67
C GLY A 330 2.89 -5.05 20.93
N PHE A 331 2.78 -6.06 20.06
CA PHE A 331 3.89 -6.45 19.18
C PHE A 331 4.06 -5.45 18.02
N HIS A 332 5.32 -5.14 17.68
CA HIS A 332 5.65 -4.40 16.46
C HIS A 332 5.28 -5.25 15.25
N ALA A 333 4.35 -4.78 14.43
CA ALA A 333 3.67 -5.59 13.43
C ALA A 333 4.65 -6.10 12.37
N ASN A 334 5.44 -5.20 11.78
CA ASN A 334 6.33 -5.53 10.67
C ASN A 334 7.55 -6.37 11.07
N THR A 335 7.90 -6.44 12.36
CA THR A 335 8.91 -7.38 12.85
C THR A 335 8.40 -8.83 12.81
N HIS A 336 7.10 -9.03 13.08
CA HIS A 336 6.54 -10.35 13.31
C HIS A 336 5.91 -10.98 12.07
N ILE A 337 5.32 -10.19 11.15
CA ILE A 337 4.77 -10.74 9.90
C ILE A 337 5.82 -11.53 9.09
N PRO A 338 7.08 -11.06 8.90
CA PRO A 338 8.12 -11.84 8.21
C PRO A 338 8.46 -13.17 8.88
N ILE A 339 8.33 -13.27 10.20
CA ILE A 339 8.55 -14.53 10.92
C ILE A 339 7.45 -15.54 10.57
N VAL A 340 6.20 -15.08 10.41
CA VAL A 340 5.09 -15.89 9.91
C VAL A 340 5.32 -16.33 8.47
N ILE A 341 5.84 -15.45 7.59
CA ILE A 341 6.19 -15.84 6.22
C ILE A 341 7.23 -16.97 6.23
N GLY A 342 8.26 -16.89 7.08
CA GLY A 342 9.21 -17.98 7.22
C GLY A 342 8.61 -19.27 7.79
N ALA A 343 7.63 -19.16 8.70
CA ALA A 343 6.83 -20.29 9.16
C ALA A 343 6.06 -20.95 8.00
N GLN A 344 5.48 -20.16 7.11
CA GLN A 344 4.81 -20.68 5.91
C GLN A 344 5.79 -21.38 4.96
N MET A 345 6.96 -20.80 4.73
CA MET A 345 8.01 -21.45 3.94
C MET A 345 8.47 -22.77 4.55
N ARG A 346 8.54 -22.85 5.87
CA ARG A 346 8.84 -24.11 6.56
C ARG A 346 7.79 -25.18 6.23
N TYR A 347 6.50 -24.85 6.27
CA TYR A 347 5.44 -25.80 5.87
C TYR A 347 5.64 -26.29 4.43
N GLU A 348 5.96 -25.39 3.50
CA GLU A 348 6.19 -25.77 2.09
C GLU A 348 7.37 -26.75 1.92
N ILE A 349 8.39 -26.63 2.77
CA ILE A 349 9.61 -27.45 2.71
C ILE A 349 9.45 -28.77 3.46
N THR A 350 8.85 -28.75 4.66
CA THR A 350 8.84 -29.90 5.58
C THR A 350 7.53 -30.67 5.53
N GLY A 351 6.43 -30.03 5.10
CA GLY A 351 5.08 -30.57 5.17
C GLY A 351 4.48 -30.58 6.59
N ASP A 352 5.10 -29.92 7.57
CA ASP A 352 4.64 -29.90 8.96
C ASP A 352 3.31 -29.11 9.11
N PRO A 353 2.16 -29.76 9.33
CA PRO A 353 0.86 -29.11 9.30
C PRO A 353 0.69 -28.05 10.40
N LEU A 354 1.45 -28.12 11.49
CA LEU A 354 1.42 -27.08 12.53
C LEU A 354 1.74 -25.70 11.95
N TYR A 355 2.68 -25.63 11.00
CA TYR A 355 3.11 -24.38 10.38
C TYR A 355 2.09 -23.85 9.37
N LYS A 356 1.27 -24.73 8.79
CA LYS A 356 0.08 -24.32 8.03
C LYS A 356 -0.96 -23.69 8.96
N ASP A 357 -1.23 -24.33 10.10
CA ASP A 357 -2.20 -23.85 11.08
C ASP A 357 -1.80 -22.49 11.67
N ILE A 358 -0.51 -22.30 11.98
CA ILE A 358 0.07 -21.02 12.42
C ILE A 358 -0.21 -19.90 11.41
N GLY A 359 0.11 -20.12 10.13
CA GLY A 359 -0.07 -19.10 9.09
C GLY A 359 -1.55 -18.78 8.84
N THR A 360 -2.41 -19.81 8.88
CA THR A 360 -3.87 -19.67 8.72
C THR A 360 -4.46 -18.86 9.87
N PHE A 361 -4.18 -19.27 11.11
CA PHE A 361 -4.68 -18.60 12.31
C PHE A 361 -4.19 -17.15 12.42
N PHE A 362 -2.93 -16.87 12.06
CA PHE A 362 -2.41 -15.51 12.04
C PHE A 362 -3.19 -14.60 11.09
N MET A 363 -3.47 -15.08 9.87
CA MET A 363 -4.27 -14.36 8.89
C MET A 363 -5.69 -14.08 9.42
N ASP A 364 -6.31 -15.08 10.06
CA ASP A 364 -7.63 -14.95 10.66
C ASP A 364 -7.66 -13.92 11.80
N ILE A 365 -6.65 -13.89 12.67
CA ILE A 365 -6.56 -12.87 13.74
C ILE A 365 -6.48 -11.47 13.14
N VAL A 366 -5.53 -11.24 12.25
CA VAL A 366 -5.26 -9.90 11.70
C VAL A 366 -6.51 -9.39 10.99
N THR A 367 -7.08 -10.21 10.11
CA THR A 367 -8.24 -9.80 9.29
C THR A 367 -9.55 -9.69 10.06
N SER A 368 -9.71 -10.41 11.18
CA SER A 368 -10.95 -10.38 11.97
C SER A 368 -10.97 -9.31 13.08
N SER A 369 -9.80 -8.77 13.46
CA SER A 369 -9.71 -7.88 14.62
C SER A 369 -8.69 -6.73 14.55
N HIS A 370 -7.78 -6.71 13.57
CA HIS A 370 -6.71 -5.72 13.48
C HIS A 370 -6.61 -5.04 12.11
N SER A 371 -7.58 -5.23 11.22
CA SER A 371 -7.52 -4.70 9.85
C SER A 371 -8.51 -3.55 9.62
N TYR A 372 -8.03 -2.49 8.96
CA TYR A 372 -8.88 -1.43 8.44
C TYR A 372 -9.48 -1.84 7.08
N ALA A 373 -10.40 -1.03 6.54
CA ALA A 373 -11.13 -1.32 5.30
C ALA A 373 -10.24 -1.38 4.05
N THR A 374 -9.02 -0.83 4.12
CA THR A 374 -7.98 -0.98 3.10
C THR A 374 -7.41 -2.41 3.02
N GLY A 375 -7.59 -3.23 4.06
CA GLY A 375 -6.90 -4.50 4.29
C GLY A 375 -5.58 -4.35 5.06
N GLY A 376 -5.10 -3.13 5.29
CA GLY A 376 -3.90 -2.83 6.09
C GLY A 376 -4.14 -3.00 7.59
N THR A 377 -3.06 -2.95 8.37
CA THR A 377 -3.10 -3.12 9.83
C THR A 377 -2.09 -2.18 10.51
N SER A 378 -2.09 -2.15 11.84
CA SER A 378 -1.19 -1.41 12.73
C SER A 378 -1.47 0.09 12.89
N VAL A 379 -1.08 0.61 14.05
CA VAL A 379 -1.06 2.03 14.38
C VAL A 379 0.25 2.33 15.10
N SER A 380 0.97 3.36 14.64
CA SER A 380 2.31 3.70 15.13
C SER A 380 3.27 2.51 15.09
N GLU A 381 3.16 1.63 14.08
CA GLU A 381 3.94 0.40 13.85
C GLU A 381 3.56 -0.81 14.72
N PHE A 382 2.59 -0.69 15.64
CA PHE A 382 2.17 -1.77 16.54
C PHE A 382 0.76 -2.25 16.25
N TRP A 383 0.48 -3.52 16.58
CA TRP A 383 -0.89 -3.94 16.80
C TRP A 383 -1.39 -3.38 18.13
N SER A 384 -2.60 -2.83 18.10
CA SER A 384 -3.33 -2.41 19.31
C SER A 384 -4.29 -3.52 19.74
N ASP A 385 -5.06 -3.29 20.80
CA ASP A 385 -6.03 -4.27 21.28
C ASP A 385 -7.04 -4.68 20.19
N PRO A 386 -7.40 -5.98 20.12
CA PRO A 386 -8.29 -6.50 19.10
C PRO A 386 -9.65 -5.79 19.13
N LYS A 387 -10.17 -5.47 17.95
CA LYS A 387 -11.48 -4.83 17.78
C LYS A 387 -11.64 -3.53 18.56
N ARG A 388 -10.60 -2.69 18.56
CA ARG A 388 -10.59 -1.33 19.13
C ARG A 388 -10.20 -0.26 18.10
N LEU A 389 -10.39 -0.53 16.81
CA LEU A 389 -9.79 0.27 15.74
C LEU A 389 -10.35 1.70 15.67
N ALA A 390 -11.56 1.98 16.15
CA ALA A 390 -12.15 3.33 16.05
C ALA A 390 -11.34 4.39 16.82
N SER A 391 -10.75 4.03 17.97
CA SER A 391 -9.88 4.94 18.74
C SER A 391 -8.48 5.08 18.16
N THR A 392 -8.15 4.30 17.14
CA THR A 392 -6.84 4.31 16.49
C THR A 392 -6.82 5.07 15.17
N LEU A 393 -7.97 5.59 14.69
CA LEU A 393 -8.04 6.43 13.49
C LEU A 393 -7.23 7.72 13.70
N GLN A 394 -5.97 7.70 13.30
CA GLN A 394 -4.93 8.70 13.56
C GLN A 394 -4.16 9.01 12.26
N THR A 395 -3.06 9.76 12.36
CA THR A 395 -2.21 10.07 11.19
C THR A 395 -1.15 9.00 10.93
N GLU A 396 -0.79 8.21 11.95
CA GLU A 396 0.20 7.15 11.87
C GLU A 396 -0.47 5.77 11.87
N ASN A 397 -1.30 5.50 10.87
CA ASN A 397 -1.91 4.18 10.65
C ASN A 397 -1.24 3.46 9.49
N GLU A 398 -1.36 2.14 9.46
CA GLU A 398 -1.02 1.32 8.29
C GLU A 398 0.38 1.58 7.75
N GLU A 399 1.39 1.15 8.51
CA GLU A 399 2.75 1.08 7.99
C GLU A 399 2.74 0.23 6.70
N SER A 400 3.21 0.81 5.60
CA SER A 400 3.14 0.20 4.27
C SER A 400 3.85 -1.17 4.18
N CYS A 401 4.92 -1.37 4.97
CA CYS A 401 5.60 -2.67 5.05
C CYS A 401 4.69 -3.79 5.56
N THR A 402 3.75 -3.49 6.47
CA THR A 402 2.84 -4.49 7.03
C THR A 402 1.93 -5.03 5.94
N THR A 403 1.35 -4.15 5.11
CA THR A 403 0.55 -4.51 3.94
C THR A 403 1.37 -5.35 2.95
N TYR A 404 2.60 -4.94 2.62
CA TYR A 404 3.50 -5.70 1.76
C TYR A 404 3.74 -7.14 2.26
N ASN A 405 4.01 -7.31 3.55
CA ASN A 405 4.26 -8.63 4.11
C ASN A 405 2.96 -9.45 4.28
N MET A 406 1.82 -8.82 4.60
CA MET A 406 0.53 -9.50 4.64
C MET A 406 0.09 -10.01 3.26
N LEU A 407 0.43 -9.30 2.18
CA LEU A 407 0.22 -9.80 0.81
C LEU A 407 0.96 -11.12 0.58
N LYS A 408 2.21 -11.26 1.07
CA LYS A 408 2.95 -12.53 1.01
C LYS A 408 2.25 -13.63 1.82
N VAL A 409 1.79 -13.31 3.04
CA VAL A 409 1.05 -14.26 3.89
C VAL A 409 -0.18 -14.80 3.17
N SER A 410 -1.00 -13.90 2.64
CA SER A 410 -2.21 -14.25 1.89
C SER A 410 -1.88 -15.09 0.65
N ARG A 411 -0.80 -14.75 -0.05
CA ARG A 411 -0.36 -15.46 -1.26
C ARG A 411 0.05 -16.90 -1.01
N HIS A 412 0.79 -17.18 0.07
CA HIS A 412 1.11 -18.56 0.47
C HIS A 412 -0.17 -19.34 0.80
N LEU A 413 -1.09 -18.75 1.58
CA LEU A 413 -2.35 -19.41 1.93
C LEU A 413 -3.20 -19.71 0.69
N PHE A 414 -3.27 -18.77 -0.27
CA PHE A 414 -3.95 -19.00 -1.54
C PHE A 414 -3.33 -20.16 -2.32
N ARG A 415 -1.99 -20.22 -2.41
CA ARG A 415 -1.29 -21.33 -3.10
C ARG A 415 -1.62 -22.70 -2.50
N TRP A 416 -1.87 -22.78 -1.19
CA TRP A 416 -2.14 -24.04 -0.51
C TRP A 416 -3.61 -24.46 -0.55
N THR A 417 -4.51 -23.50 -0.40
CA THR A 417 -5.93 -23.73 -0.14
C THR A 417 -6.82 -23.45 -1.34
N LYS A 418 -6.37 -22.54 -2.22
CA LYS A 418 -7.15 -21.96 -3.31
C LYS A 418 -8.40 -21.23 -2.82
N GLU A 419 -8.45 -20.86 -1.54
CA GLU A 419 -9.61 -20.19 -0.95
C GLU A 419 -9.70 -18.73 -1.39
N MET A 420 -10.93 -18.31 -1.70
CA MET A 420 -11.19 -17.02 -2.32
C MET A 420 -10.94 -15.86 -1.37
N ALA A 421 -11.13 -16.08 -0.07
CA ALA A 421 -10.86 -15.09 0.97
C ALA A 421 -9.44 -14.51 0.85
N TYR A 422 -8.44 -15.34 0.51
CA TYR A 422 -7.06 -14.90 0.34
C TYR A 422 -6.84 -14.10 -0.95
N ALA A 423 -7.49 -14.51 -2.05
CA ALA A 423 -7.45 -13.74 -3.30
C ALA A 423 -8.18 -12.39 -3.19
N ASP A 424 -9.30 -12.35 -2.47
CA ASP A 424 -10.08 -11.14 -2.21
C ASP A 424 -9.33 -10.19 -1.26
N TYR A 425 -8.69 -10.73 -0.22
CA TYR A 425 -7.78 -9.95 0.62
C TYR A 425 -6.64 -9.36 -0.19
N TYR A 426 -6.02 -10.15 -1.08
CA TYR A 426 -4.92 -9.67 -1.92
C TYR A 426 -5.37 -8.52 -2.84
N GLU A 427 -6.54 -8.65 -3.49
CA GLU A 427 -7.14 -7.58 -4.32
C GLU A 427 -7.36 -6.31 -3.50
N ARG A 428 -7.95 -6.43 -2.31
CA ARG A 428 -8.26 -5.31 -1.42
C ARG A 428 -7.00 -4.59 -0.96
N ALA A 429 -6.03 -5.32 -0.40
CA ALA A 429 -4.79 -4.76 0.13
C ALA A 429 -3.90 -4.16 -0.96
N LEU A 430 -3.85 -4.77 -2.14
CA LEU A 430 -3.13 -4.22 -3.30
C LEU A 430 -3.78 -2.91 -3.78
N THR A 431 -5.09 -2.94 -4.03
CA THR A 431 -5.84 -1.82 -4.63
C THR A 431 -5.88 -0.60 -3.72
N ASN A 432 -6.05 -0.81 -2.42
CA ASN A 432 -6.31 0.27 -1.47
C ASN A 432 -5.10 0.59 -0.57
N GLY A 433 -4.31 -0.41 -0.21
CA GLY A 433 -3.17 -0.27 0.69
C GLY A 433 -1.80 -0.15 0.02
N VAL A 434 -1.65 -0.54 -1.26
CA VAL A 434 -0.37 -0.44 -1.98
C VAL A 434 -0.41 0.62 -3.08
N LEU A 435 -1.39 0.60 -4.00
CA LEU A 435 -1.40 1.54 -5.12
C LEU A 435 -1.45 3.00 -4.69
N GLY A 436 -2.01 3.28 -3.51
CA GLY A 436 -2.12 4.62 -2.95
C GLY A 436 -0.87 5.16 -2.25
N ILE A 437 0.21 4.37 -2.11
CA ILE A 437 1.41 4.78 -1.35
C ILE A 437 2.46 5.52 -2.18
N GLN A 438 2.34 5.50 -3.52
CA GLN A 438 3.19 6.26 -4.44
C GLN A 438 2.48 7.56 -4.84
N ARG A 439 3.20 8.70 -4.82
CA ARG A 439 2.61 10.01 -5.10
C ARG A 439 2.39 10.22 -6.61
N GLY A 440 1.28 9.70 -7.13
CA GLY A 440 0.94 9.85 -8.54
C GLY A 440 2.04 9.29 -9.46
N THR A 441 2.55 10.13 -10.36
CA THR A 441 3.62 9.76 -11.31
C THR A 441 4.98 10.32 -10.90
N GLU A 442 5.18 10.67 -9.63
CA GLU A 442 6.44 11.22 -9.13
C GLU A 442 7.37 10.10 -8.67
N PRO A 443 8.49 9.86 -9.36
CA PRO A 443 9.41 8.78 -9.01
C PRO A 443 10.05 9.02 -7.64
N GLY A 444 10.05 8.01 -6.79
CA GLY A 444 10.74 8.04 -5.50
C GLY A 444 10.04 8.81 -4.38
N VAL A 445 8.77 9.19 -4.57
CA VAL A 445 7.97 9.88 -3.56
C VAL A 445 6.89 8.93 -3.03
N MET A 446 7.13 8.37 -1.84
CA MET A 446 6.26 7.37 -1.21
C MET A 446 5.98 7.73 0.26
N ILE A 447 4.87 7.24 0.81
CA ILE A 447 4.55 7.37 2.24
C ILE A 447 5.10 6.20 3.07
N TYR A 448 5.25 6.44 4.37
CA TYR A 448 5.48 5.39 5.36
C TYR A 448 4.15 4.83 5.89
N MET A 449 3.33 5.72 6.45
CA MET A 449 2.01 5.46 7.04
C MET A 449 0.92 5.91 6.08
N LEU A 450 -0.17 5.16 6.00
CA LEU A 450 -1.41 5.55 5.32
C LEU A 450 -2.43 6.05 6.36
N PRO A 451 -2.61 7.38 6.51
CA PRO A 451 -3.48 7.96 7.53
C PRO A 451 -4.93 7.50 7.44
N GLN A 452 -5.57 7.28 8.60
CA GLN A 452 -6.97 6.85 8.69
C GLN A 452 -7.86 7.86 9.45
N HIS A 453 -7.27 8.90 10.05
CA HIS A 453 -8.01 9.93 10.79
C HIS A 453 -8.98 10.70 9.87
N PRO A 454 -10.21 11.01 10.33
CA PRO A 454 -11.14 11.85 9.57
C PRO A 454 -10.54 13.22 9.25
N GLY A 455 -10.59 13.62 7.98
CA GLY A 455 -9.97 14.87 7.53
C GLY A 455 -8.45 14.90 7.62
N SER A 456 -7.79 13.78 7.36
CA SER A 456 -6.32 13.69 7.29
C SER A 456 -5.83 13.69 5.84
N SER A 457 -4.52 13.76 5.63
CA SER A 457 -3.88 13.78 4.31
C SER A 457 -2.62 12.94 4.34
N LYS A 458 -2.31 12.24 3.24
CA LYS A 458 -1.06 11.48 3.10
C LYS A 458 0.18 12.39 3.21
N GLY A 459 0.04 13.65 2.81
CA GLY A 459 1.10 14.66 2.91
C GLY A 459 1.23 15.32 4.29
N LYS A 460 0.32 15.03 5.24
CA LYS A 460 0.28 15.65 6.57
C LYS A 460 0.19 14.61 7.68
N SER A 461 1.24 13.79 7.78
CA SER A 461 1.51 12.88 8.90
C SER A 461 2.89 13.18 9.49
N TYR A 462 3.32 12.47 10.53
CA TYR A 462 4.67 12.62 11.09
C TYR A 462 5.74 12.36 10.02
N HIS A 463 5.51 11.38 9.14
CA HIS A 463 6.39 11.04 8.03
C HIS A 463 6.10 11.87 6.76
N GLY A 464 4.83 12.07 6.43
CA GLY A 464 4.40 12.65 5.15
C GLY A 464 4.92 11.86 3.95
N TRP A 465 5.12 12.56 2.84
CA TRP A 465 5.80 12.04 1.65
C TRP A 465 7.32 12.08 1.85
N GLY A 466 8.00 10.97 1.55
CA GLY A 466 9.46 10.94 1.56
C GLY A 466 10.09 11.67 0.36
N THR A 467 11.42 11.67 0.33
CA THR A 467 12.24 12.29 -0.71
C THR A 467 13.07 11.26 -1.47
N LEU A 468 13.61 11.68 -2.62
CA LEU A 468 14.33 10.79 -3.54
C LEU A 468 15.61 10.21 -2.92
N TYR A 469 16.34 10.98 -2.10
CA TYR A 469 17.72 10.67 -1.71
C TYR A 469 18.01 10.80 -0.19
N ASP A 470 17.03 11.19 0.63
CA ASP A 470 17.25 11.48 2.05
C ASP A 470 16.28 10.77 3.01
N THR A 471 15.43 9.89 2.49
CA THR A 471 14.41 9.19 3.29
C THR A 471 14.81 7.75 3.60
N PHE A 472 14.78 6.87 2.60
CA PHE A 472 15.18 5.45 2.69
C PHE A 472 14.63 4.69 3.90
N TRP A 473 13.41 4.96 4.34
CA TRP A 473 12.73 4.20 5.38
C TRP A 473 12.54 2.71 5.01
N CYS A 474 12.16 1.85 5.96
CA CYS A 474 11.78 0.46 5.64
C CYS A 474 10.67 0.40 4.58
N CYS A 475 9.66 1.30 4.66
CA CYS A 475 8.56 1.41 3.71
C CYS A 475 9.02 1.84 2.31
N TYR A 476 10.13 2.57 2.19
CA TYR A 476 10.76 2.84 0.88
C TYR A 476 11.27 1.55 0.26
N GLY A 477 11.93 0.70 1.06
CA GLY A 477 12.41 -0.60 0.63
C GLY A 477 11.29 -1.55 0.17
N THR A 478 10.24 -1.71 0.96
CA THR A 478 9.09 -2.55 0.56
C THR A 478 8.25 -1.92 -0.55
N GLY A 479 8.18 -0.58 -0.61
CA GLY A 479 7.49 0.15 -1.66
C GLY A 479 8.10 -0.12 -3.03
N ILE A 480 9.42 0.04 -3.17
CA ILE A 480 10.10 -0.25 -4.44
C ILE A 480 9.96 -1.72 -4.86
N GLU A 481 9.93 -2.67 -3.91
CA GLU A 481 9.68 -4.08 -4.24
C GLU A 481 8.22 -4.32 -4.69
N SER A 482 7.25 -3.70 -4.02
CA SER A 482 5.82 -3.85 -4.35
C SER A 482 5.53 -3.43 -5.80
N PHE A 483 6.02 -2.25 -6.19
CA PHE A 483 5.79 -1.72 -7.54
C PHE A 483 6.61 -2.43 -8.62
N SER A 484 7.68 -3.15 -8.26
CA SER A 484 8.46 -3.98 -9.18
C SER A 484 7.78 -5.29 -9.59
N LYS A 485 6.79 -5.76 -8.82
CA LYS A 485 6.22 -7.11 -8.97
C LYS A 485 4.70 -7.15 -9.07
N LEU A 486 4.05 -6.07 -9.49
CA LEU A 486 2.57 -5.98 -9.59
C LEU A 486 1.90 -7.06 -10.48
N GLY A 487 2.67 -7.82 -11.27
CA GLY A 487 2.20 -8.96 -12.04
C GLY A 487 2.29 -10.34 -11.35
N ASP A 488 2.92 -10.45 -10.17
CA ASP A 488 3.35 -11.72 -9.55
C ASP A 488 2.22 -12.60 -8.99
N SER A 489 1.02 -12.03 -8.87
CA SER A 489 -0.14 -12.63 -8.21
C SER A 489 -1.41 -12.48 -9.03
N ILE A 490 -1.28 -12.20 -10.34
CA ILE A 490 -2.40 -12.23 -11.28
C ILE A 490 -2.78 -13.68 -11.61
N TYR A 491 -1.76 -14.52 -11.83
CA TYR A 491 -1.89 -15.88 -12.35
C TYR A 491 -1.15 -16.90 -11.49
N PHE A 492 -1.77 -18.06 -11.26
CA PHE A 492 -1.16 -19.21 -10.59
C PHE A 492 -1.41 -20.49 -11.40
N GLU A 493 -0.41 -21.35 -11.48
CA GLU A 493 -0.47 -22.60 -12.25
C GLU A 493 -0.76 -23.81 -11.36
N GLU A 494 -1.58 -24.72 -11.86
CA GLU A 494 -1.74 -26.06 -11.30
C GLU A 494 -1.17 -27.09 -12.27
N GLU A 495 -0.26 -27.93 -11.76
CA GLU A 495 0.23 -29.08 -12.50
C GLU A 495 -0.78 -30.22 -12.48
N GLY A 496 -0.93 -30.90 -13.61
CA GLY A 496 -1.83 -32.02 -13.80
C GLY A 496 -1.70 -32.60 -15.20
N GLU A 497 -2.50 -33.62 -15.53
CA GLU A 497 -2.54 -34.19 -16.89
C GLU A 497 -2.93 -33.14 -17.95
N ALA A 498 -3.80 -32.20 -17.58
CA ALA A 498 -4.06 -30.97 -18.30
C ALA A 498 -3.65 -29.78 -17.41
N PRO A 499 -2.86 -28.82 -17.91
CA PRO A 499 -2.41 -27.68 -17.11
C PRO A 499 -3.61 -26.79 -16.75
N GLY A 500 -3.66 -26.36 -15.49
CA GLY A 500 -4.65 -25.43 -14.96
C GLY A 500 -4.04 -24.05 -14.72
N LEU A 501 -4.78 -22.99 -15.02
CA LEU A 501 -4.41 -21.61 -14.70
C LEU A 501 -5.50 -20.97 -13.85
N TYR A 502 -5.14 -20.51 -12.67
CA TYR A 502 -5.97 -19.70 -11.78
C TYR A 502 -5.70 -18.23 -12.04
N ILE A 503 -6.73 -17.49 -12.43
CA ILE A 503 -6.69 -16.04 -12.67
C ILE A 503 -7.41 -15.38 -11.50
N ILE A 504 -6.64 -14.76 -10.61
CA ILE A 504 -7.20 -14.23 -9.35
C ILE A 504 -7.25 -12.70 -9.30
N GLN A 505 -6.52 -12.00 -10.16
CA GLN A 505 -6.63 -10.54 -10.28
C GLN A 505 -7.08 -10.16 -11.69
N TYR A 506 -8.05 -9.26 -11.76
CA TYR A 506 -8.50 -8.68 -13.03
C TYR A 506 -7.70 -7.41 -13.31
N ILE A 507 -6.49 -7.60 -13.84
CA ILE A 507 -5.55 -6.53 -14.21
C ILE A 507 -5.16 -6.71 -15.67
N SER A 508 -5.39 -5.68 -16.49
CA SER A 508 -5.04 -5.71 -17.92
C SER A 508 -3.58 -6.09 -18.12
N SER A 509 -3.34 -7.23 -18.76
CA SER A 509 -2.02 -7.84 -18.90
C SER A 509 -2.00 -8.91 -19.99
N SER A 510 -0.82 -9.21 -20.51
CA SER A 510 -0.56 -10.40 -21.30
C SER A 510 0.26 -11.42 -20.50
N LEU A 511 0.00 -12.70 -20.75
CA LEU A 511 0.67 -13.84 -20.17
C LEU A 511 1.16 -14.78 -21.28
N ASP A 512 2.46 -15.05 -21.32
CA ASP A 512 3.06 -16.15 -22.08
C ASP A 512 2.97 -17.45 -21.25
N TRP A 513 1.84 -18.15 -21.36
CA TRP A 513 1.57 -19.34 -20.54
C TRP A 513 2.25 -20.57 -21.13
N LYS A 514 3.47 -20.83 -20.68
CA LYS A 514 4.35 -21.89 -21.20
C LYS A 514 3.73 -23.28 -21.14
N SER A 515 3.23 -23.73 -19.98
CA SER A 515 2.70 -25.09 -19.86
C SER A 515 1.38 -25.27 -20.61
N GLY A 516 0.58 -24.21 -20.73
CA GLY A 516 -0.62 -24.19 -21.57
C GLY A 516 -0.33 -24.04 -23.08
N GLN A 517 0.91 -23.72 -23.45
CA GLN A 517 1.35 -23.45 -24.83
C GLN A 517 0.51 -22.38 -25.55
N ILE A 518 0.09 -21.34 -24.80
CA ILE A 518 -0.74 -20.24 -25.31
C ILE A 518 -0.29 -18.90 -24.74
N MET A 519 -0.38 -17.84 -25.56
CA MET A 519 -0.41 -16.47 -25.06
C MET A 519 -1.85 -16.11 -24.69
N ILE A 520 -2.05 -15.55 -23.50
CA ILE A 520 -3.33 -15.03 -23.03
C ILE A 520 -3.22 -13.52 -22.92
N ASN A 521 -4.19 -12.78 -23.47
CA ASN A 521 -4.31 -11.35 -23.24
C ASN A 521 -5.60 -11.06 -22.48
N GLN A 522 -5.47 -10.54 -21.27
CA GLN A 522 -6.55 -10.08 -20.41
C GLN A 522 -6.70 -8.57 -20.59
N LYS A 523 -7.86 -8.10 -21.04
CA LYS A 523 -8.22 -6.68 -21.09
C LYS A 523 -9.37 -6.41 -20.14
N VAL A 524 -9.16 -5.46 -19.24
CA VAL A 524 -10.16 -4.97 -18.28
C VAL A 524 -10.60 -3.60 -18.74
N ASP A 525 -11.90 -3.41 -18.93
CA ASP A 525 -12.48 -2.11 -19.27
C ASP A 525 -12.42 -1.19 -18.03
N PRO A 526 -12.19 0.12 -18.21
CA PRO A 526 -12.21 1.05 -17.09
C PRO A 526 -13.56 1.01 -16.36
N VAL A 527 -13.51 0.80 -15.04
CA VAL A 527 -14.70 0.86 -14.18
C VAL A 527 -15.10 2.32 -14.02
N VAL A 528 -16.39 2.62 -14.20
CA VAL A 528 -16.95 3.97 -14.04
C VAL A 528 -18.20 3.92 -13.16
N SER A 529 -18.45 4.95 -12.37
CA SER A 529 -19.56 4.96 -11.39
C SER A 529 -20.95 4.90 -12.03
N SER A 530 -21.10 5.38 -13.27
CA SER A 530 -22.37 5.39 -14.01
C SER A 530 -22.73 4.05 -14.69
N ASP A 531 -21.80 3.10 -14.76
CA ASP A 531 -21.98 1.80 -15.41
C ASP A 531 -21.51 0.70 -14.44
N PRO A 532 -22.43 0.07 -13.68
CA PRO A 532 -22.11 -0.77 -12.53
C PRO A 532 -21.64 -2.17 -12.91
N TYR A 533 -20.66 -2.27 -13.80
CA TYR A 533 -20.06 -3.53 -14.21
C TYR A 533 -18.54 -3.46 -14.34
N LEU A 534 -17.86 -4.47 -13.81
CA LEU A 534 -16.51 -4.85 -14.20
C LEU A 534 -16.60 -5.75 -15.44
N ARG A 535 -15.91 -5.36 -16.53
CA ARG A 535 -15.85 -6.16 -17.75
C ARG A 535 -14.42 -6.59 -18.05
N VAL A 536 -14.25 -7.87 -18.32
CA VAL A 536 -12.97 -8.50 -18.61
C VAL A 536 -13.10 -9.33 -19.87
N THR A 537 -12.17 -9.14 -20.81
CA THR A 537 -12.08 -9.91 -22.04
C THR A 537 -10.73 -10.63 -22.11
N PHE A 538 -10.78 -11.92 -22.39
CA PHE A 538 -9.61 -12.75 -22.66
C PHE A 538 -9.58 -13.14 -24.12
N THR A 539 -8.42 -12.94 -24.75
CA THR A 539 -8.11 -13.45 -26.09
C THR A 539 -6.89 -14.36 -26.03
N PHE A 540 -6.83 -15.30 -26.97
CA PHE A 540 -5.86 -16.39 -26.94
C PHE A 540 -5.05 -16.43 -28.23
N SER A 541 -3.76 -16.73 -28.14
CA SER A 541 -2.91 -17.02 -29.31
C SER A 541 -2.09 -18.28 -29.02
N PRO A 542 -2.53 -19.46 -29.50
CA PRO A 542 -1.82 -20.71 -29.29
C PRO A 542 -0.47 -20.75 -30.02
N ASN A 543 0.50 -21.43 -29.44
CA ASN A 543 1.78 -21.71 -30.09
C ASN A 543 1.59 -22.71 -31.25
N GLU A 544 2.45 -22.67 -32.27
CA GLU A 544 2.39 -23.61 -33.39
C GLU A 544 2.42 -25.07 -32.91
N GLY A 545 1.46 -25.88 -33.37
CA GLY A 545 1.33 -27.29 -32.97
C GLY A 545 0.62 -27.54 -31.62
N SER A 546 0.16 -26.49 -30.94
CA SER A 546 -0.65 -26.61 -29.72
C SER A 546 -1.95 -27.37 -29.99
N SER A 547 -2.15 -28.50 -29.29
CA SER A 547 -3.38 -29.30 -29.35
C SER A 547 -3.83 -29.82 -27.97
N GLN A 548 -3.13 -29.40 -26.92
CA GLN A 548 -3.37 -29.77 -25.54
C GLN A 548 -4.57 -28.99 -25.01
N ALA A 549 -5.47 -29.69 -24.32
CA ALA A 549 -6.54 -29.04 -23.58
C ALA A 549 -5.98 -28.47 -22.27
N SER A 550 -6.47 -27.31 -21.87
CA SER A 550 -6.08 -26.67 -20.62
C SER A 550 -7.28 -26.01 -19.94
N THR A 551 -7.19 -25.80 -18.64
CA THR A 551 -8.29 -25.25 -17.83
C THR A 551 -7.96 -23.86 -17.34
N LEU A 552 -8.86 -22.90 -17.55
CA LEU A 552 -8.81 -21.59 -16.90
C LEU A 552 -9.82 -21.56 -15.75
N ASN A 553 -9.38 -21.11 -14.57
CA ASN A 553 -10.19 -20.91 -13.38
C ASN A 553 -10.26 -19.41 -13.09
N LEU A 554 -11.39 -18.79 -13.40
CA LEU A 554 -11.63 -17.35 -13.27
C LEU A 554 -12.29 -17.06 -11.92
N ARG A 555 -11.67 -16.22 -11.07
CA ARG A 555 -12.23 -15.88 -9.75
C ARG A 555 -13.58 -15.18 -9.90
N ILE A 556 -14.62 -15.62 -9.20
CA ILE A 556 -15.85 -14.86 -9.03
C ILE A 556 -15.78 -14.17 -7.65
N PRO A 557 -15.47 -12.85 -7.58
CA PRO A 557 -15.21 -12.15 -6.33
C PRO A 557 -16.40 -12.13 -5.37
N VAL A 558 -16.16 -12.14 -4.06
CA VAL A 558 -17.25 -12.08 -3.06
C VAL A 558 -18.03 -10.76 -3.06
N TRP A 559 -17.47 -9.69 -3.60
CA TRP A 559 -18.15 -8.39 -3.69
C TRP A 559 -19.18 -8.31 -4.83
N THR A 560 -19.21 -9.28 -5.75
CA THR A 560 -20.17 -9.29 -6.88
C THR A 560 -21.44 -10.09 -6.54
N HIS A 561 -22.43 -10.03 -7.43
CA HIS A 561 -23.69 -10.77 -7.32
C HIS A 561 -24.04 -11.45 -8.65
N LEU A 562 -24.86 -12.49 -8.62
CA LEU A 562 -25.23 -13.24 -9.84
C LEU A 562 -26.21 -12.50 -10.75
N ASP A 563 -27.05 -11.63 -10.18
CA ASP A 563 -28.01 -10.86 -10.97
C ASP A 563 -27.30 -9.83 -11.86
N GLY A 564 -27.47 -9.94 -13.17
CA GLY A 564 -26.74 -9.14 -14.17
C GLY A 564 -25.33 -9.65 -14.51
N ALA A 565 -24.82 -10.69 -13.86
CA ALA A 565 -23.54 -11.30 -14.20
C ALA A 565 -23.64 -12.14 -15.48
N THR A 566 -22.69 -11.98 -16.39
CA THR A 566 -22.64 -12.76 -17.64
C THR A 566 -21.23 -13.23 -17.96
N ALA A 567 -21.12 -14.45 -18.45
CA ALA A 567 -19.89 -15.04 -18.93
C ALA A 567 -20.16 -15.70 -20.28
N THR A 568 -19.30 -15.47 -21.27
CA THR A 568 -19.45 -16.03 -22.61
C THR A 568 -18.12 -16.51 -23.17
N ILE A 569 -18.17 -17.56 -24.00
CA ILE A 569 -17.07 -18.02 -24.85
C ILE A 569 -17.58 -18.09 -26.29
N ASN A 570 -17.00 -17.31 -27.19
CA ASN A 570 -17.43 -17.23 -28.61
C ASN A 570 -18.94 -17.02 -28.75
N SER A 571 -19.50 -16.11 -27.94
CA SER A 571 -20.93 -15.79 -27.85
C SER A 571 -21.83 -16.88 -27.25
N GLN A 572 -21.28 -18.01 -26.78
CA GLN A 572 -22.02 -19.02 -26.01
C GLN A 572 -21.97 -18.69 -24.53
N SER A 573 -23.13 -18.66 -23.86
CA SER A 573 -23.22 -18.36 -22.43
C SER A 573 -22.67 -19.51 -21.58
N LEU A 574 -21.92 -19.15 -20.53
CA LEU A 574 -21.40 -20.04 -19.50
C LEU A 574 -22.18 -19.85 -18.19
N ALA A 575 -22.44 -20.94 -17.48
CA ALA A 575 -23.04 -20.87 -16.15
C ALA A 575 -22.01 -20.32 -15.14
N ILE A 576 -22.34 -19.20 -14.52
CA ILE A 576 -21.49 -18.58 -13.50
C ILE A 576 -21.80 -19.22 -12.14
N PRO A 577 -20.79 -19.71 -11.40
CA PRO A 577 -20.99 -20.25 -10.06
C PRO A 577 -21.19 -19.12 -9.05
N ALA A 578 -21.61 -19.46 -7.82
CA ALA A 578 -21.83 -18.47 -6.77
C ALA A 578 -20.56 -17.63 -6.46
N PRO A 579 -20.69 -16.34 -6.10
CA PRO A 579 -19.57 -15.53 -5.61
C PRO A 579 -18.75 -16.25 -4.52
N GLY A 580 -17.44 -16.03 -4.52
CA GLY A 580 -16.50 -16.76 -3.65
C GLY A 580 -16.05 -18.11 -4.21
N SER A 581 -16.18 -18.33 -5.53
CA SER A 581 -15.75 -19.56 -6.21
C SER A 581 -15.05 -19.28 -7.55
N PHE A 582 -14.68 -20.33 -8.29
CA PHE A 582 -14.05 -20.24 -9.60
C PHE A 582 -14.99 -20.69 -10.73
N LEU A 583 -15.10 -19.89 -11.78
CA LEU A 583 -15.63 -20.34 -13.06
C LEU A 583 -14.52 -21.10 -13.82
N SER A 584 -14.66 -22.41 -13.93
CA SER A 584 -13.72 -23.28 -14.64
C SER A 584 -14.12 -23.50 -16.10
N VAL A 585 -13.20 -23.24 -17.03
CA VAL A 585 -13.39 -23.43 -18.47
C VAL A 585 -12.26 -24.30 -19.01
N ASN A 586 -12.57 -25.55 -19.38
CA ASN A 586 -11.63 -26.48 -20.00
C ASN A 586 -11.84 -26.51 -21.51
N ARG A 587 -10.77 -26.24 -22.27
CA ARG A 587 -10.86 -26.19 -23.73
C ARG A 587 -9.50 -26.42 -24.40
N LYS A 588 -9.55 -26.78 -25.68
CA LYS A 588 -8.42 -26.56 -26.60
C LYS A 588 -8.55 -25.16 -27.17
N TRP A 589 -7.71 -24.25 -26.71
CA TRP A 589 -7.79 -22.84 -27.06
C TRP A 589 -7.34 -22.62 -28.51
N SER A 590 -8.02 -21.71 -29.21
CA SER A 590 -7.75 -21.32 -30.59
C SER A 590 -7.66 -19.82 -30.73
N SER A 591 -6.98 -19.30 -31.76
CA SER A 591 -6.81 -17.84 -31.95
C SER A 591 -8.12 -17.06 -32.12
N GLY A 592 -9.19 -17.74 -32.52
CA GLY A 592 -10.53 -17.15 -32.63
C GLY A 592 -11.31 -17.16 -31.32
N ASP A 593 -10.79 -17.78 -30.25
CA ASP A 593 -11.49 -17.85 -28.98
C ASP A 593 -11.49 -16.48 -28.27
N LYS A 594 -12.67 -16.09 -27.79
CA LYS A 594 -12.88 -14.90 -26.97
C LYS A 594 -13.74 -15.26 -25.78
N LEU A 595 -13.17 -15.14 -24.58
CA LEU A 595 -13.89 -15.29 -23.33
C LEU A 595 -14.18 -13.89 -22.78
N SER A 596 -15.43 -13.60 -22.46
CA SER A 596 -15.83 -12.33 -21.85
C SER A 596 -16.58 -12.57 -20.55
N LEU A 597 -16.20 -11.84 -19.52
CA LEU A 597 -16.81 -11.86 -18.18
C LEU A 597 -17.31 -10.44 -17.86
N GLN A 598 -18.55 -10.33 -17.42
CA GLN A 598 -19.16 -9.12 -16.90
C GLN A 598 -19.69 -9.42 -15.50
N LEU A 599 -19.18 -8.68 -14.51
CA LEU A 599 -19.51 -8.83 -13.10
C LEU A 599 -20.16 -7.54 -12.59
N PRO A 600 -21.37 -7.60 -12.02
CA PRO A 600 -21.99 -6.45 -11.35
C PRO A 600 -21.10 -5.94 -10.22
N ILE A 601 -20.98 -4.62 -10.12
CA ILE A 601 -20.27 -3.94 -9.04
C ILE A 601 -21.22 -2.95 -8.36
N SER A 602 -21.30 -3.01 -7.03
CA SER A 602 -22.24 -2.24 -6.22
C SER A 602 -21.53 -1.48 -5.10
N LEU A 603 -22.20 -0.45 -4.60
CA LEU A 603 -21.82 0.22 -3.35
C LEU A 603 -22.13 -0.71 -2.18
N ARG A 604 -21.20 -0.78 -1.23
CA ARG A 604 -21.35 -1.49 0.04
C ARG A 604 -20.70 -0.69 1.15
N THR A 605 -21.15 -0.93 2.38
CA THR A 605 -20.48 -0.41 3.57
C THR A 605 -19.77 -1.51 4.34
N GLU A 606 -18.77 -1.12 5.12
CA GLU A 606 -18.02 -2.00 5.99
C GLU A 606 -17.82 -1.32 7.34
N ALA A 607 -18.40 -1.89 8.40
CA ALA A 607 -18.25 -1.34 9.75
C ALA A 607 -16.79 -1.42 10.19
N ILE A 608 -16.33 -0.40 10.92
CA ILE A 608 -15.02 -0.48 11.57
C ILE A 608 -14.97 -1.67 12.52
N GLN A 609 -13.82 -2.35 12.61
CA GLN A 609 -13.64 -3.47 13.52
C GLN A 609 -13.53 -2.96 14.96
N ASP A 610 -14.68 -2.65 15.56
CA ASP A 610 -14.80 -2.16 16.92
C ASP A 610 -16.06 -2.70 17.61
N ASP A 611 -15.88 -3.43 18.72
CA ASP A 611 -17.00 -4.04 19.44
C ASP A 611 -17.76 -3.04 20.35
N ARG A 612 -17.31 -1.78 20.45
CA ARG A 612 -17.95 -0.77 21.31
C ARG A 612 -19.16 -0.16 20.60
N HIS A 613 -20.31 -0.21 21.25
CA HIS A 613 -21.58 0.30 20.72
C HIS A 613 -21.52 1.76 20.25
N GLN A 614 -20.73 2.64 20.90
CA GLN A 614 -20.63 4.04 20.46
C GLN A 614 -19.98 4.24 19.09
N TYR A 615 -19.33 3.20 18.52
CA TYR A 615 -18.70 3.25 17.20
C TYR A 615 -19.44 2.40 16.16
N ALA A 616 -20.60 1.83 16.50
CA ALA A 616 -21.37 0.97 15.60
C ALA A 616 -21.86 1.69 14.32
N SER A 617 -21.95 3.02 14.35
CA SER A 617 -22.30 3.86 13.21
C SER A 617 -21.11 4.19 12.28
N ILE A 618 -19.88 3.85 12.67
CA ILE A 618 -18.68 4.15 11.88
C ILE A 618 -18.50 3.10 10.80
N GLN A 619 -18.63 3.50 9.54
CA GLN A 619 -18.52 2.59 8.38
C GLN A 619 -17.70 3.22 7.26
N ALA A 620 -16.91 2.41 6.57
CA ALA A 620 -16.26 2.75 5.32
C ALA A 620 -17.21 2.45 4.14
N ILE A 621 -17.01 3.12 3.00
CA ILE A 621 -17.79 2.92 1.78
C ILE A 621 -16.89 2.33 0.70
N LEU A 622 -17.34 1.25 0.07
CA LEU A 622 -16.61 0.60 -1.01
C LEU A 622 -17.51 0.46 -2.24
N TYR A 623 -16.90 0.56 -3.42
CA TYR A 623 -17.51 0.21 -4.70
C TYR A 623 -16.78 -1.02 -5.24
N GLY A 624 -17.38 -2.20 -5.06
CA GLY A 624 -16.70 -3.49 -5.27
C GLY A 624 -15.39 -3.60 -4.47
N PRO A 625 -14.21 -3.67 -5.14
CA PRO A 625 -12.91 -3.72 -4.48
C PRO A 625 -12.33 -2.34 -4.12
N TYR A 626 -12.90 -1.24 -4.64
CA TYR A 626 -12.38 0.11 -4.46
C TYR A 626 -12.92 0.74 -3.17
N LEU A 627 -12.02 1.07 -2.24
CA LEU A 627 -12.34 1.87 -1.06
C LEU A 627 -12.50 3.34 -1.46
N LEU A 628 -13.65 3.92 -1.17
CA LEU A 628 -13.94 5.33 -1.43
C LEU A 628 -13.59 6.17 -0.22
N ALA A 629 -12.95 7.31 -0.47
CA ALA A 629 -12.66 8.34 0.51
C ALA A 629 -13.34 9.64 0.09
N GLY A 630 -13.91 10.38 1.04
CA GLY A 630 -14.54 11.67 0.77
C GLY A 630 -13.60 12.83 1.00
N HIS A 631 -13.57 13.77 0.06
CA HIS A 631 -12.81 15.01 0.20
C HIS A 631 -13.38 15.88 1.32
N THR A 632 -12.61 16.03 2.40
CA THR A 632 -13.00 16.81 3.56
C THR A 632 -11.83 17.03 4.50
N SER A 633 -11.83 18.15 5.22
CA SER A 633 -10.88 18.46 6.29
C SER A 633 -11.38 18.12 7.71
N GLY A 634 -12.51 17.40 7.86
CA GLY A 634 -12.95 16.93 9.18
C GLY A 634 -14.45 16.70 9.36
N ASP A 635 -15.31 17.12 8.42
CA ASP A 635 -16.71 16.67 8.45
C ASP A 635 -16.79 15.22 7.96
N TRP A 636 -17.64 14.42 8.57
CA TRP A 636 -17.70 12.98 8.34
C TRP A 636 -19.05 12.36 8.71
N ASN A 637 -20.08 13.18 8.96
CA ASN A 637 -21.42 12.69 9.21
C ASN A 637 -22.21 12.56 7.91
N LEU A 638 -22.67 11.35 7.63
CA LEU A 638 -23.56 11.06 6.50
C LEU A 638 -24.99 10.91 7.00
N LYS A 639 -25.95 11.38 6.19
CA LYS A 639 -27.37 11.13 6.44
C LYS A 639 -27.63 9.65 6.21
N ALA A 640 -28.22 8.95 7.18
CA ALA A 640 -28.77 7.63 6.91
C ALA A 640 -29.95 7.78 5.93
N GLY A 641 -29.75 7.31 4.69
CA GLY A 641 -30.88 6.74 3.96
C GLY A 641 -31.41 5.53 4.72
N SER A 642 -32.62 5.05 4.42
CA SER A 642 -33.02 3.71 4.87
C SER A 642 -31.90 2.74 4.51
N ALA A 643 -31.43 1.93 5.47
CA ALA A 643 -30.27 1.03 5.29
C ALA A 643 -30.35 0.12 4.05
N ASP A 644 -31.54 -0.01 3.46
CA ASP A 644 -31.85 -0.81 2.28
C ASP A 644 -31.51 -0.15 0.92
N SER A 645 -31.09 1.14 0.87
CA SER A 645 -30.74 1.79 -0.41
C SER A 645 -29.65 2.87 -0.27
N LEU A 646 -28.37 2.45 -0.19
CA LEU A 646 -27.21 3.35 -0.32
C LEU A 646 -27.23 4.17 -1.62
N SER A 647 -27.90 3.66 -2.66
CA SER A 647 -28.06 4.31 -3.96
C SER A 647 -28.87 5.60 -3.93
N ASP A 648 -29.71 5.81 -2.92
CA ASP A 648 -30.52 7.04 -2.81
C ASP A 648 -29.71 8.20 -2.23
N SER A 649 -28.76 7.93 -1.33
CA SER A 649 -27.91 8.95 -0.70
C SER A 649 -26.52 9.07 -1.33
N ILE A 650 -26.10 8.11 -2.15
CA ILE A 650 -24.80 8.13 -2.84
C ILE A 650 -25.03 7.97 -4.35
N THR A 651 -24.86 9.07 -5.08
CA THR A 651 -25.18 9.14 -6.51
C THR A 651 -23.91 9.18 -7.36
N PRO A 652 -23.86 8.48 -8.50
CA PRO A 652 -22.69 8.47 -9.37
C PRO A 652 -22.52 9.81 -10.09
N ILE A 653 -21.26 10.24 -10.26
CA ILE A 653 -20.92 11.42 -11.07
C ILE A 653 -20.75 11.01 -12.53
N PRO A 654 -21.53 11.58 -13.47
CA PRO A 654 -21.36 11.28 -14.90
C PRO A 654 -20.01 11.76 -15.42
N ALA A 655 -19.37 10.97 -16.29
CA ALA A 655 -18.09 11.34 -16.91
C ALA A 655 -18.14 12.69 -17.67
N SER A 656 -19.31 13.05 -18.20
CA SER A 656 -19.52 14.34 -18.87
C SER A 656 -19.35 15.55 -17.96
N TYR A 657 -19.38 15.40 -16.63
CA TYR A 657 -19.16 16.52 -15.70
C TYR A 657 -17.73 17.06 -15.80
N ASN A 658 -16.75 16.24 -16.17
CA ASN A 658 -15.38 16.72 -16.43
C ASN A 658 -15.31 17.70 -17.62
N GLU A 659 -16.26 17.65 -18.56
CA GLU A 659 -16.38 18.61 -19.67
C GLU A 659 -17.01 19.94 -19.22
N GLN A 660 -17.35 20.11 -17.93
CA GLN A 660 -17.97 21.31 -17.36
C GLN A 660 -17.07 22.00 -16.32
N LEU A 661 -15.87 21.46 -16.07
CA LEU A 661 -14.95 21.96 -15.04
C LEU A 661 -14.08 23.09 -15.59
N VAL A 662 -14.06 24.20 -14.88
CA VAL A 662 -13.31 25.41 -15.22
C VAL A 662 -12.52 25.92 -14.03
N SER A 663 -11.50 26.73 -14.33
CA SER A 663 -10.84 27.61 -13.36
C SER A 663 -10.74 29.01 -13.94
N PHE A 664 -10.77 30.03 -13.08
CA PHE A 664 -10.67 31.43 -13.49
C PHE A 664 -9.38 32.03 -12.95
N SER A 665 -8.52 32.56 -13.82
CA SER A 665 -7.22 33.10 -13.44
C SER A 665 -7.00 34.55 -13.86
N GLN A 666 -6.11 35.24 -13.16
CA GLN A 666 -5.64 36.57 -13.47
C GLN A 666 -4.16 36.70 -13.12
N ASP A 667 -3.42 37.41 -13.96
CA ASP A 667 -2.02 37.75 -13.66
C ASP A 667 -1.95 39.06 -12.87
N SER A 668 -1.16 39.06 -11.79
CA SER A 668 -0.87 40.24 -10.97
C SER A 668 0.61 40.23 -10.60
N GLY A 669 1.37 41.19 -11.14
CA GLY A 669 2.83 41.20 -11.03
C GLY A 669 3.47 40.03 -11.79
N ASN A 670 4.27 39.21 -11.09
CA ASN A 670 4.95 38.04 -11.66
C ASN A 670 4.27 36.70 -11.30
N SER A 671 3.07 36.77 -10.71
CA SER A 671 2.34 35.58 -10.25
C SER A 671 0.97 35.51 -10.94
N THR A 672 0.55 34.28 -11.23
CA THR A 672 -0.81 33.97 -11.66
C THR A 672 -1.63 33.58 -10.44
N PHE A 673 -2.80 34.21 -10.31
CA PHE A 673 -3.76 33.95 -9.24
C PHE A 673 -5.00 33.28 -9.82
N VAL A 674 -5.66 32.48 -9.00
CA VAL A 674 -6.87 31.73 -9.35
C VAL A 674 -7.99 32.02 -8.36
N LEU A 675 -9.21 32.09 -8.88
CA LEU A 675 -10.44 32.18 -8.09
C LEU A 675 -10.55 30.90 -7.23
N THR A 676 -10.67 31.04 -5.92
CA THR A 676 -10.60 29.92 -4.97
C THR A 676 -11.71 30.02 -3.91
N ASN A 677 -12.36 28.90 -3.62
CA ASN A 677 -13.27 28.75 -2.49
C ASN A 677 -12.49 28.55 -1.17
N SER A 678 -12.35 29.62 -0.41
CA SER A 678 -11.64 29.66 0.87
C SER A 678 -12.65 29.75 2.01
N ASN A 679 -13.07 28.60 2.55
CA ASN A 679 -14.07 28.49 3.63
C ASN A 679 -15.41 29.18 3.29
N GLN A 680 -16.00 28.84 2.13
CA GLN A 680 -17.26 29.41 1.64
C GLN A 680 -17.21 30.92 1.34
N SER A 681 -16.02 31.51 1.31
CA SER A 681 -15.74 32.86 0.79
C SER A 681 -14.85 32.72 -0.44
N ILE A 682 -15.09 33.53 -1.47
CA ILE A 682 -14.25 33.46 -2.68
C ILE A 682 -13.10 34.44 -2.59
N THR A 683 -11.87 33.94 -2.76
CA THR A 683 -10.64 34.73 -2.76
C THR A 683 -9.83 34.50 -4.04
N MET A 684 -8.89 35.40 -4.33
CA MET A 684 -7.83 35.13 -5.30
C MET A 684 -6.61 34.59 -4.56
N GLU A 685 -6.19 33.38 -4.91
CA GLU A 685 -5.02 32.70 -4.35
C GLU A 685 -3.97 32.43 -5.42
N GLU A 686 -2.70 32.29 -5.04
CA GLU A 686 -1.66 31.89 -5.98
C GLU A 686 -1.97 30.53 -6.63
N HIS A 687 -1.61 30.38 -7.90
CA HIS A 687 -1.87 29.14 -8.64
C HIS A 687 -1.31 27.91 -7.89
N PRO A 688 -2.17 26.93 -7.52
CA PRO A 688 -1.77 25.84 -6.64
C PRO A 688 -0.93 24.77 -7.35
N LYS A 689 -0.25 23.95 -6.55
CA LYS A 689 0.42 22.73 -7.02
C LYS A 689 -0.62 21.62 -7.26
N PRO A 690 -0.47 20.79 -8.30
CA PRO A 690 -1.38 19.67 -8.57
C PRO A 690 -1.51 18.70 -7.40
N GLY A 691 -2.73 18.17 -7.20
CA GLY A 691 -3.00 17.17 -6.18
C GLY A 691 -3.12 17.73 -4.75
N THR A 692 -3.53 18.98 -4.61
CA THR A 692 -3.74 19.67 -3.32
C THR A 692 -5.19 20.13 -3.18
N ASP A 693 -5.67 20.34 -1.95
CA ASP A 693 -7.03 20.88 -1.73
C ASP A 693 -7.26 22.22 -2.43
N ALA A 694 -6.21 23.03 -2.59
CA ALA A 694 -6.29 24.30 -3.30
C ALA A 694 -6.63 24.11 -4.78
N CYS A 695 -6.20 23.02 -5.43
CA CYS A 695 -6.67 22.67 -6.78
C CYS A 695 -8.16 22.33 -6.81
N LEU A 696 -8.68 21.65 -5.78
CA LEU A 696 -10.11 21.35 -5.68
C LEU A 696 -10.91 22.64 -5.48
N GLN A 697 -10.49 23.48 -4.53
CA GLN A 697 -11.13 24.74 -4.16
C GLN A 697 -11.09 25.79 -5.28
N ALA A 698 -10.09 25.73 -6.16
CA ALA A 698 -9.96 26.59 -7.33
C ALA A 698 -10.64 26.04 -8.60
N THR A 699 -11.30 24.88 -8.50
CA THR A 699 -12.05 24.27 -9.60
C THR A 699 -13.55 24.43 -9.37
N PHE A 700 -14.25 24.87 -10.40
CA PHE A 700 -15.69 25.06 -10.39
C PHE A 700 -16.33 24.29 -11.54
N ARG A 701 -17.51 23.72 -11.32
CA ARG A 701 -18.37 23.21 -12.37
C ARG A 701 -19.34 24.30 -12.82
N ILE A 702 -19.40 24.50 -14.13
CA ILE A 702 -20.41 25.36 -14.76
C ILE A 702 -21.73 24.61 -14.86
N VAL A 703 -22.77 25.14 -14.22
CA VAL A 703 -24.14 24.62 -14.32
C VAL A 703 -24.97 25.59 -15.16
N PHE A 704 -25.43 25.13 -16.33
CA PHE A 704 -26.28 25.95 -17.20
C PHE A 704 -27.69 26.07 -16.63
N ASN A 705 -28.26 27.28 -16.68
CA ASN A 705 -29.65 27.52 -16.27
C ASN A 705 -30.65 26.90 -17.28
N ASP A 706 -30.27 26.86 -18.57
CA ASP A 706 -31.07 26.28 -19.64
C ASP A 706 -30.58 24.86 -19.99
N SER A 707 -31.49 23.88 -19.94
CA SER A 707 -31.24 22.43 -20.07
C SER A 707 -30.61 21.93 -21.39
N THR A 708 -30.22 22.81 -22.32
CA THR A 708 -29.83 22.44 -23.69
C THR A 708 -28.33 22.29 -23.91
N SER A 709 -27.47 22.74 -22.99
CA SER A 709 -26.01 22.73 -23.14
C SER A 709 -25.35 21.89 -22.06
N SER A 710 -24.63 20.83 -22.42
CA SER A 710 -23.98 19.91 -21.47
C SER A 710 -22.45 19.89 -21.54
N LYS A 711 -21.84 20.62 -22.49
CA LYS A 711 -20.39 20.62 -22.76
C LYS A 711 -19.81 22.04 -22.75
N VAL A 712 -18.62 22.19 -22.17
CA VAL A 712 -17.80 23.40 -22.20
C VAL A 712 -16.44 23.03 -22.80
N LEU A 713 -16.29 23.16 -24.13
CA LEU A 713 -15.03 22.89 -24.84
C LEU A 713 -14.18 24.16 -24.98
N GLY A 714 -14.79 25.34 -24.84
CA GLY A 714 -14.10 26.62 -24.76
C GLY A 714 -15.04 27.77 -24.41
N ILE A 715 -14.48 28.98 -24.39
CA ILE A 715 -15.20 30.21 -24.03
C ILE A 715 -16.47 30.41 -24.88
N ASN A 716 -16.41 30.10 -26.18
CA ASN A 716 -17.55 30.26 -27.09
C ASN A 716 -18.79 29.44 -26.69
N ASP A 717 -18.62 28.37 -25.90
CA ASP A 717 -19.73 27.54 -25.45
C ASP A 717 -20.48 28.15 -24.26
N VAL A 718 -19.89 29.14 -23.58
CA VAL A 718 -20.45 29.75 -22.37
C VAL A 718 -20.76 31.24 -22.52
N ILE A 719 -20.14 31.94 -23.49
CA ILE A 719 -20.43 33.35 -23.77
C ILE A 719 -21.92 33.56 -24.06
N ASP A 720 -22.46 34.65 -23.50
CA ASP A 720 -23.85 35.08 -23.53
C ASP A 720 -24.85 34.11 -22.88
N LYS A 721 -24.37 33.08 -22.18
CA LYS A 721 -25.23 32.16 -21.41
C LYS A 721 -25.28 32.55 -19.93
N SER A 722 -26.40 32.23 -19.30
CA SER A 722 -26.58 32.30 -17.84
C SER A 722 -26.14 30.98 -17.20
N VAL A 723 -25.20 31.09 -16.27
CA VAL A 723 -24.58 29.95 -15.59
C VAL A 723 -24.58 30.15 -14.07
N MET A 724 -24.49 29.05 -13.35
CA MET A 724 -24.15 29.02 -11.93
C MET A 724 -22.79 28.34 -11.76
N LEU A 725 -22.05 28.72 -10.74
CA LEU A 725 -20.75 28.11 -10.42
C LEU A 725 -20.87 27.26 -9.16
N GLU A 726 -20.66 25.96 -9.30
CA GLU A 726 -20.63 24.99 -8.20
C GLU A 726 -19.16 24.66 -7.87
N PRO A 727 -18.67 24.89 -6.64
CA PRO A 727 -17.32 24.47 -6.27
C PRO A 727 -17.15 22.95 -6.33
N PHE A 728 -16.04 22.48 -6.88
CA PHE A 728 -15.77 21.06 -7.08
C PHE A 728 -15.80 20.23 -5.79
N ASP A 729 -15.28 20.80 -4.69
CA ASP A 729 -15.17 20.16 -3.38
C ASP A 729 -16.46 20.20 -2.53
N LEU A 730 -17.47 20.97 -2.99
CA LEU A 730 -18.75 21.17 -2.31
C LEU A 730 -19.93 20.91 -3.26
N PRO A 731 -20.13 19.67 -3.74
CA PRO A 731 -21.19 19.34 -4.67
C PRO A 731 -22.57 19.70 -4.11
N GLY A 732 -23.41 20.35 -4.91
CA GLY A 732 -24.73 20.87 -4.55
C GLY A 732 -24.72 22.28 -3.94
N MET A 733 -23.55 22.88 -3.66
CA MET A 733 -23.46 24.27 -3.21
C MET A 733 -23.14 25.22 -4.37
N LEU A 734 -23.63 26.45 -4.31
CA LEU A 734 -23.47 27.42 -5.38
C LEU A 734 -22.79 28.70 -4.90
N LEU A 735 -21.99 29.30 -5.77
CA LEU A 735 -21.52 30.66 -5.63
C LEU A 735 -22.71 31.64 -5.69
N VAL A 736 -22.81 32.52 -4.68
CA VAL A 736 -23.86 33.53 -4.57
C VAL A 736 -23.26 34.91 -4.30
N GLN A 737 -23.92 35.94 -4.82
CA GLN A 737 -23.63 37.33 -4.52
C GLN A 737 -24.40 37.82 -3.30
N GLN A 738 -23.77 38.65 -2.46
CA GLN A 738 -24.37 39.20 -1.24
C GLN A 738 -24.78 40.68 -1.37
N GLY A 739 -24.88 41.19 -2.59
CA GLY A 739 -25.17 42.59 -2.91
C GLY A 739 -23.95 43.37 -3.38
N LYS A 740 -24.17 44.64 -3.74
CA LYS A 740 -23.16 45.51 -4.33
C LYS A 740 -22.02 45.78 -3.33
N ASP A 741 -20.78 45.67 -3.82
CA ASP A 741 -19.52 45.82 -3.09
C ASP A 741 -19.36 44.89 -1.88
N SER A 742 -20.18 43.84 -1.80
CA SER A 742 -20.12 42.79 -0.78
C SER A 742 -19.37 41.58 -1.30
N SER A 743 -18.76 40.83 -0.39
CA SER A 743 -18.02 39.61 -0.72
C SER A 743 -18.95 38.54 -1.31
N LEU A 744 -18.42 37.74 -2.23
CA LEU A 744 -19.09 36.53 -2.71
C LEU A 744 -19.02 35.42 -1.67
N ALA A 745 -20.00 34.53 -1.66
CA ALA A 745 -20.04 33.38 -0.76
C ALA A 745 -20.53 32.11 -1.46
N VAL A 746 -20.38 30.96 -0.79
CA VAL A 746 -20.89 29.68 -1.26
C VAL A 746 -21.98 29.19 -0.31
N THR A 747 -23.16 28.84 -0.83
CA THR A 747 -24.32 28.44 -0.01
C THR A 747 -25.04 27.19 -0.54
N ASN A 748 -25.74 26.48 0.34
CA ASN A 748 -26.49 25.24 0.05
C ASN A 748 -27.77 25.44 -0.79
N SER A 749 -28.18 26.67 -1.09
CA SER A 749 -29.41 26.98 -1.82
C SER A 749 -29.12 27.93 -2.98
N ALA A 750 -29.63 27.62 -4.18
CA ALA A 750 -29.94 28.66 -5.15
C ALA A 750 -31.01 29.54 -4.49
N ALA A 751 -30.66 30.76 -4.07
CA ALA A 751 -31.69 31.66 -3.61
C ALA A 751 -32.58 32.00 -4.82
N ASP A 752 -33.91 31.91 -4.63
CA ASP A 752 -34.92 32.21 -5.66
C ASP A 752 -34.86 33.66 -6.18
N ASP A 753 -33.96 34.48 -5.65
CA ASP A 753 -33.72 35.88 -6.03
C ASP A 753 -32.74 36.04 -7.21
N GLY A 754 -32.21 34.94 -7.76
CA GLY A 754 -31.27 34.95 -8.88
C GLY A 754 -29.84 35.33 -8.51
N SER A 755 -29.50 35.37 -7.22
CA SER A 755 -28.15 35.73 -6.72
C SER A 755 -27.05 34.72 -7.06
N SER A 756 -27.39 33.50 -7.46
CA SER A 756 -26.44 32.49 -7.94
C SER A 756 -26.17 32.53 -9.44
N ILE A 757 -26.91 33.36 -10.18
CA ILE A 757 -26.87 33.38 -11.65
C ILE A 757 -25.87 34.43 -12.12
N PHE A 758 -24.97 34.02 -13.01
CA PHE A 758 -24.02 34.89 -13.69
C PHE A 758 -24.18 34.77 -15.21
N ARG A 759 -24.23 35.90 -15.92
CA ARG A 759 -24.11 35.92 -17.38
C ARG A 759 -22.63 36.03 -17.74
N VAL A 760 -22.14 35.07 -18.52
CA VAL A 760 -20.74 35.11 -19.00
C VAL A 760 -20.67 36.02 -20.23
N VAL A 761 -19.85 37.06 -20.18
CA VAL A 761 -19.62 37.97 -21.31
C VAL A 761 -18.14 37.99 -21.69
N LEU A 762 -17.82 38.52 -22.88
CA LEU A 762 -16.42 38.74 -23.27
C LEU A 762 -15.75 39.65 -22.25
N GLY A 763 -14.48 39.36 -21.94
CA GLY A 763 -13.73 40.12 -20.95
C GLY A 763 -13.76 41.62 -21.24
N LEU A 764 -14.09 42.39 -20.21
CA LEU A 764 -14.20 43.85 -20.30
C LEU A 764 -12.87 44.53 -20.66
N ASP A 765 -11.75 43.84 -20.47
CA ASP A 765 -10.40 44.31 -20.84
C ASP A 765 -10.11 44.19 -22.34
N GLY A 766 -10.98 43.54 -23.11
CA GLY A 766 -10.86 43.39 -24.57
C GLY A 766 -9.73 42.47 -25.01
N LYS A 767 -9.16 41.67 -24.11
CA LYS A 767 -8.15 40.66 -24.47
C LYS A 767 -8.82 39.39 -24.98
N ASP A 768 -8.19 38.75 -25.96
CA ASP A 768 -8.65 37.45 -26.42
C ASP A 768 -8.50 36.41 -25.31
N GLY A 769 -9.54 35.59 -25.12
CA GLY A 769 -9.53 34.51 -24.13
C GLY A 769 -9.91 34.93 -22.70
N THR A 770 -10.28 36.19 -22.47
CA THR A 770 -10.81 36.63 -21.18
C THR A 770 -12.34 36.66 -21.17
N VAL A 771 -12.92 36.43 -19.98
CA VAL A 771 -14.36 36.48 -19.71
C VAL A 771 -14.63 37.36 -18.50
N SER A 772 -15.83 37.93 -18.44
CA SER A 772 -16.35 38.62 -17.26
C SER A 772 -17.67 37.98 -16.83
N LEU A 773 -17.87 37.86 -15.53
CA LEU A 773 -19.05 37.23 -14.93
C LEU A 773 -19.98 38.33 -14.42
N GLU A 774 -20.98 38.69 -15.23
CA GLU A 774 -22.00 39.68 -14.91
C GLU A 774 -23.08 39.08 -14.01
N SER A 775 -23.56 39.81 -13.02
CA SER A 775 -24.66 39.41 -12.16
C SER A 775 -25.97 39.26 -12.94
N GLY A 776 -26.65 38.12 -12.77
CA GLY A 776 -27.98 37.89 -13.34
C GLY A 776 -29.09 38.73 -12.68
N SER A 777 -28.87 39.24 -11.46
CA SER A 777 -29.85 40.04 -10.72
C SER A 777 -29.50 41.54 -10.64
N GLN A 778 -28.29 41.94 -11.06
CA GLN A 778 -27.82 43.33 -11.08
C GLN A 778 -27.03 43.63 -12.37
N GLU A 779 -27.73 44.07 -13.41
CA GLU A 779 -27.13 44.42 -14.71
C GLU A 779 -26.02 45.48 -14.55
N GLY A 780 -24.89 45.29 -15.24
CA GLY A 780 -23.72 46.15 -15.15
C GLY A 780 -22.82 45.93 -13.92
N CYS A 781 -23.11 44.91 -13.10
CA CYS A 781 -22.29 44.51 -11.96
C CYS A 781 -21.57 43.17 -12.23
N TYR A 782 -20.27 43.11 -11.95
CA TYR A 782 -19.40 41.99 -12.29
C TYR A 782 -18.65 41.46 -11.06
N ILE A 783 -18.27 40.19 -11.09
CA ILE A 783 -17.24 39.68 -10.17
C ILE A 783 -15.96 40.48 -10.38
N TYR A 784 -15.42 41.00 -9.29
CA TYR A 784 -14.33 41.97 -9.32
C TYR A 784 -13.28 41.67 -8.25
N SER A 785 -12.02 41.66 -8.69
CA SER A 785 -10.86 41.39 -7.83
C SER A 785 -10.05 42.61 -7.41
N GLY A 786 -10.16 43.71 -8.16
CA GLY A 786 -9.21 44.83 -8.04
C GLY A 786 -8.05 44.74 -9.03
N VAL A 787 -7.15 45.71 -8.95
CA VAL A 787 -5.86 45.68 -9.67
C VAL A 787 -4.73 45.68 -8.64
N ASN A 788 -3.69 44.85 -8.85
CA ASN A 788 -2.52 44.71 -7.97
C ASN A 788 -2.84 44.25 -6.54
N TYR A 789 -3.50 43.10 -6.39
CA TYR A 789 -3.79 42.48 -5.09
C TYR A 789 -2.75 41.43 -4.68
N LYS A 790 -2.85 40.97 -3.43
CA LYS A 790 -2.07 39.86 -2.86
C LYS A 790 -2.98 38.63 -2.66
N SER A 791 -2.37 37.46 -2.47
CA SER A 791 -3.10 36.21 -2.11
C SER A 791 -4.03 36.46 -0.92
N GLY A 792 -5.22 35.86 -0.94
CA GLY A 792 -6.26 36.05 0.08
C GLY A 792 -7.19 37.23 -0.15
N GLN A 793 -7.04 37.98 -1.26
CA GLN A 793 -7.94 39.08 -1.57
C GLN A 793 -9.36 38.55 -1.82
N SER A 794 -10.34 38.99 -1.04
CA SER A 794 -11.74 38.60 -1.21
C SER A 794 -12.35 39.18 -2.49
N MET A 795 -13.09 38.33 -3.20
CA MET A 795 -13.88 38.68 -4.38
C MET A 795 -15.19 39.32 -3.98
N LYS A 796 -15.56 40.35 -4.72
CA LYS A 796 -16.81 41.08 -4.51
C LYS A 796 -17.54 41.30 -5.81
N LEU A 797 -18.82 41.62 -5.70
CA LEU A 797 -19.58 42.14 -6.83
C LEU A 797 -19.37 43.66 -6.92
N SER A 798 -18.91 44.18 -8.06
CA SER A 798 -18.75 45.63 -8.25
C SER A 798 -19.35 46.10 -9.57
N CYS A 799 -19.91 47.31 -9.58
CA CYS A 799 -20.71 47.80 -10.71
C CYS A 799 -20.00 48.90 -11.48
N LYS A 800 -20.09 48.81 -12.80
CA LYS A 800 -19.46 49.76 -13.72
C LYS A 800 -20.17 51.12 -13.65
N LEU A 801 -19.46 52.15 -13.20
CA LEU A 801 -19.99 53.52 -13.07
C LEU A 801 -19.84 54.37 -14.36
N GLY A 802 -19.22 53.84 -15.43
CA GLY A 802 -18.99 54.53 -16.72
C GLY A 802 -18.25 53.68 -17.77
N SER A 803 -18.15 54.14 -19.02
CA SER A 803 -17.70 53.32 -20.17
C SER A 803 -16.19 53.05 -20.28
N SER A 804 -15.32 53.80 -19.58
CA SER A 804 -13.86 53.74 -19.77
C SER A 804 -13.04 53.75 -18.48
N ASP A 805 -13.23 52.76 -17.61
CA ASP A 805 -12.30 52.51 -16.49
C ASP A 805 -11.44 51.27 -16.81
N PRO A 806 -10.22 51.45 -17.33
CA PRO A 806 -9.33 50.34 -17.67
C PRO A 806 -8.97 49.48 -16.46
N GLY A 807 -8.88 50.07 -15.26
CA GLY A 807 -8.58 49.35 -14.03
C GLY A 807 -9.75 48.47 -13.62
N PHE A 808 -10.98 48.99 -13.70
CA PHE A 808 -12.19 48.19 -13.49
C PHE A 808 -12.28 47.04 -14.50
N ASN A 809 -12.12 47.35 -15.78
CA ASN A 809 -12.20 46.37 -16.86
C ASN A 809 -11.17 45.23 -16.66
N GLN A 810 -9.94 45.57 -16.28
CA GLN A 810 -8.91 44.58 -15.95
C GLN A 810 -9.30 43.75 -14.71
N GLY A 811 -9.71 44.39 -13.62
CA GLY A 811 -10.06 43.70 -12.37
C GLY A 811 -11.33 42.85 -12.46
N ALA A 812 -12.16 43.03 -13.49
CA ALA A 812 -13.37 42.24 -13.75
C ALA A 812 -13.21 41.19 -14.87
N SER A 813 -12.02 41.07 -15.47
CA SER A 813 -11.76 40.14 -16.59
C SER A 813 -10.85 39.00 -16.15
N PHE A 814 -11.23 37.76 -16.43
CA PHE A 814 -10.52 36.55 -16.01
C PHE A 814 -10.21 35.68 -17.22
N VAL A 815 -9.06 35.03 -17.24
CA VAL A 815 -8.78 33.94 -18.19
C VAL A 815 -9.55 32.71 -17.69
N MET A 816 -10.38 32.13 -18.54
CA MET A 816 -11.09 30.89 -18.23
C MET A 816 -10.30 29.69 -18.76
N ASN A 817 -9.81 28.86 -17.85
CA ASN A 817 -9.06 27.64 -18.17
C ASN A 817 -9.90 26.40 -17.86
N LYS A 818 -9.39 25.22 -18.26
CA LYS A 818 -9.90 23.94 -17.77
C LYS A 818 -9.78 23.89 -16.23
N GLY A 819 -10.66 23.15 -15.58
CA GLY A 819 -10.54 22.86 -14.15
C GLY A 819 -9.14 22.35 -13.78
N LEU A 820 -8.65 22.75 -12.61
CA LEU A 820 -7.34 22.29 -12.09
C LEU A 820 -7.42 20.86 -11.52
N SER A 821 -8.64 20.37 -11.31
CA SER A 821 -8.96 19.02 -10.84
C SER A 821 -10.02 18.38 -11.75
N GLU A 822 -10.05 17.05 -11.76
CA GLU A 822 -11.03 16.27 -12.51
C GLU A 822 -11.65 15.21 -11.60
N TYR A 823 -12.93 14.88 -11.82
CA TYR A 823 -13.56 13.74 -11.17
C TYR A 823 -12.91 12.44 -11.65
N HIS A 824 -12.61 11.56 -10.70
CA HIS A 824 -12.18 10.21 -11.03
C HIS A 824 -13.35 9.47 -11.71
N PRO A 825 -13.10 8.53 -12.65
CA PRO A 825 -14.19 7.77 -13.29
C PRO A 825 -15.09 7.01 -12.29
N ILE A 826 -14.54 6.69 -11.11
CA ILE A 826 -15.24 6.07 -9.97
C ILE A 826 -15.53 7.13 -8.89
N SER A 827 -16.13 8.27 -9.28
CA SER A 827 -16.54 9.31 -8.34
C SER A 827 -18.04 9.30 -8.08
N PHE A 828 -18.40 9.63 -6.83
CA PHE A 828 -19.78 9.70 -6.35
C PHE A 828 -19.98 10.97 -5.51
N VAL A 829 -21.22 11.41 -5.39
CA VAL A 829 -21.65 12.42 -4.41
C VAL A 829 -22.42 11.70 -3.31
N ALA A 830 -21.98 11.86 -2.05
CA ALA A 830 -22.69 11.33 -0.89
C ALA A 830 -23.36 12.45 -0.09
N GLU A 831 -24.62 12.26 0.29
CA GLU A 831 -25.39 13.22 1.09
C GLU A 831 -24.94 13.23 2.55
N GLY A 832 -24.53 14.40 3.03
CA GLY A 832 -24.19 14.64 4.43
C GLY A 832 -25.19 15.52 5.16
N ASP A 833 -25.02 15.63 6.48
CA ASP A 833 -25.91 16.43 7.32
C ASP A 833 -25.82 17.94 7.01
N LYS A 834 -24.59 18.43 6.84
CA LYS A 834 -24.29 19.86 6.63
C LYS A 834 -24.02 20.21 5.17
N ARG A 835 -23.42 19.27 4.43
CA ARG A 835 -23.01 19.40 3.03
C ARG A 835 -22.91 18.01 2.41
N ASN A 836 -22.86 17.96 1.08
CA ASN A 836 -22.52 16.72 0.40
C ASN A 836 -20.99 16.52 0.31
N PHE A 837 -20.57 15.29 0.11
CA PHE A 837 -19.18 14.87 -0.02
C PHE A 837 -18.90 14.37 -1.43
N LEU A 838 -17.79 14.82 -2.02
CA LEU A 838 -17.22 14.18 -3.20
C LEU A 838 -16.43 12.95 -2.76
N LEU A 839 -16.84 11.76 -3.19
CA LEU A 839 -16.14 10.50 -2.97
C LEU A 839 -15.29 10.13 -4.19
N ALA A 840 -14.08 9.61 -3.95
CA ALA A 840 -13.17 9.06 -4.96
C ALA A 840 -12.37 7.89 -4.38
N PRO A 841 -11.78 7.00 -5.20
CA PRO A 841 -10.95 5.91 -4.68
C PRO A 841 -9.75 6.44 -3.90
N LEU A 842 -9.45 5.85 -2.73
CA LEU A 842 -8.35 6.30 -1.87
C LEU A 842 -6.99 6.37 -2.57
N HIS A 843 -6.74 5.45 -3.51
CA HIS A 843 -5.48 5.40 -4.24
C HIS A 843 -5.29 6.57 -5.24
N SER A 844 -6.36 7.30 -5.61
CA SER A 844 -6.24 8.46 -6.49
C SER A 844 -5.83 9.74 -5.76
N LEU A 845 -5.92 9.76 -4.42
CA LEU A 845 -5.62 10.93 -3.60
C LEU A 845 -4.12 11.09 -3.33
N ARG A 846 -3.66 12.35 -3.28
CA ARG A 846 -2.27 12.77 -3.01
C ARG A 846 -2.21 13.58 -1.71
N ASP A 847 -2.18 14.91 -1.80
CA ASP A 847 -2.03 15.80 -0.64
C ASP A 847 -3.39 16.29 -0.10
N GLU A 848 -4.47 16.01 -0.81
CA GLU A 848 -5.83 16.39 -0.43
C GLU A 848 -6.21 15.79 0.92
N PHE A 849 -7.04 16.52 1.68
CA PHE A 849 -7.63 15.99 2.90
C PHE A 849 -8.82 15.08 2.61
N TYR A 850 -8.92 13.98 3.35
CA TYR A 850 -9.95 12.97 3.16
C TYR A 850 -10.42 12.29 4.44
N THR A 851 -11.56 11.62 4.32
CA THR A 851 -12.13 10.72 5.32
C THR A 851 -12.49 9.39 4.66
N ILE A 852 -12.07 8.28 5.27
CA ILE A 852 -12.37 6.90 4.82
C ILE A 852 -13.60 6.35 5.56
N TYR A 853 -13.61 6.51 6.87
CA TYR A 853 -14.69 6.06 7.75
C TYR A 853 -15.64 7.22 8.04
N PHE A 854 -16.92 7.02 7.77
CA PHE A 854 -17.98 8.00 8.03
C PHE A 854 -18.85 7.57 9.20
N ASN A 855 -19.39 8.54 9.92
CA ASN A 855 -20.41 8.32 10.93
C ASN A 855 -21.79 8.37 10.26
N PHE A 856 -22.46 7.22 10.14
CA PHE A 856 -23.82 7.12 9.61
C PHE A 856 -24.82 7.43 10.73
N GLN A 857 -25.38 8.64 10.74
CA GLN A 857 -26.36 9.03 11.75
C GLN A 857 -27.71 8.39 11.44
N ALA A 858 -28.25 7.63 12.38
CA ALA A 858 -29.54 6.94 12.29
C ALA A 858 -30.74 7.89 12.31
#